data_AF-A0A3B0A4L4-F1
#
_entry.id   AF-A0A3B0A4L4-F1
#
_cell.length_a   1.000
_cell.length_b   1.000
_cell.length_c   1.000
_cell.angle_alpha   90.00
_cell.angle_beta   90.00
_cell.angle_gamma   90.00
#
_symmetry.space_group_name_H-M   'P 1'
#
loop_
_entity.id
_entity.type
_entity.pdbx_description
1 polymer ?
#
loop_
_entity_poly.entity_id
_entity_poly.type
_entity_poly.pdbx_seq_one_letter_code
_entity_poly.pdbx_strand_id
1 'polypeptide(L)'
;MAIDLGPYRRMLTSARADFEAGMTGGRASAFELAVLRGGVAVMAEDLARRPDSLAAYEHRKEGGLSGPELWKVTARRQAAAPLRRRELAPEAFTAKNNDYLALMRMLRERATMPTHLVVDRTRKRVLLVQEHDRAPAMPGSPVPPTPTVPDALDDIAATLAAWVAAHQGDDDFLTLPAAEGMNRMLAQRQDLLVTLRIAQQRPTDTNSFPLPAEHRPAVLEVVEFGVACIPVVGTAVAIFEATFGYDIFGYELTEVDRCIIAAGVLLPFASRFVKGGRALYTAARMERLYGRGAARWSLALAAGEKVSEDITGRLAISEARALIAAGKKVDSALALRAVTALERMGAKRGSPRGMSIATYVADSLKKLVSGTALLSELDHLALMRVIEKGPNINLMKGQLLEEFLEARIAAWLRDPAGMRALGIHIPAPQTLEFIPGHMIRDASGRQLTDGILAHRQNGELIIVAIFEAKAGKHAARELKIASSSISSLSQAERAELRAYARDVLRARNNRARLRGEKFPTSAEEVDAALDRIEREVVLSEEGGQVRRDIERLAANQDGTATVIQVGEEFLPVRVSPKHTKVFGVLPRDVPVGNMQEQLTGLGYNFEVLGMNVTQKELVDLSSSLRIHVPPEHLLGPAPLLPRGVPGQAVPVPATGQPK
;
A
#
# COMPACT_ATOMS: atom_id res chain seq x y z
N MET A 1 19.15 -58.12 -6.00
CA MET A 1 18.06 -58.26 -5.02
C MET A 1 17.08 -57.12 -5.26
N ALA A 2 15.77 -57.39 -5.27
CA ALA A 2 14.78 -56.31 -5.38
C ALA A 2 14.76 -55.50 -4.07
N ILE A 3 14.81 -54.17 -4.15
CA ILE A 3 14.75 -53.27 -2.99
C ILE A 3 13.30 -53.27 -2.46
N ASP A 4 13.12 -53.39 -1.14
CA ASP A 4 11.80 -53.15 -0.53
C ASP A 4 11.50 -51.64 -0.54
N LEU A 5 10.59 -51.22 -1.41
CA LEU A 5 10.18 -49.82 -1.54
C LEU A 5 9.19 -49.36 -0.44
N GLY A 6 8.66 -50.28 0.37
CA GLY A 6 7.69 -49.99 1.42
C GLY A 6 8.16 -48.92 2.42
N PRO A 7 9.36 -49.06 3.04
CA PRO A 7 9.93 -48.07 3.93
C PRO A 7 10.10 -46.67 3.29
N TYR A 8 10.54 -46.60 2.03
CA TYR A 8 10.74 -45.33 1.32
C TYR A 8 9.41 -44.64 1.00
N ARG A 9 8.36 -45.37 0.63
CA ARG A 9 7.01 -44.80 0.45
C ARG A 9 6.48 -44.20 1.75
N ARG A 10 6.64 -44.88 2.89
CA ARG A 10 6.28 -44.35 4.21
C ARG A 10 7.07 -43.08 4.55
N MET A 11 8.36 -43.05 4.20
CA MET A 11 9.20 -41.88 4.42
C MET A 11 8.79 -40.69 3.55
N LEU A 12 8.38 -40.91 2.29
CA LEU A 12 7.80 -39.85 1.45
C LEU A 12 6.50 -39.29 2.08
N THR A 13 5.63 -40.14 2.62
CA THR A 13 4.44 -39.70 3.36
C THR A 13 4.81 -38.87 4.59
N SER A 14 5.83 -39.28 5.36
CA SER A 14 6.36 -38.48 6.47
C SER A 14 6.91 -37.13 5.99
N ALA A 15 7.65 -37.09 4.89
CA ALA A 15 8.18 -35.84 4.35
C ALA A 15 7.08 -34.88 3.88
N ARG A 16 5.97 -35.41 3.33
CA ARG A 16 4.78 -34.63 2.99
C ARG A 16 4.11 -34.05 4.23
N ALA A 17 3.95 -34.86 5.28
CA ALA A 17 3.41 -34.39 6.55
C ALA A 17 4.30 -33.30 7.19
N ASP A 18 5.63 -33.43 7.11
CA ASP A 18 6.57 -32.38 7.57
C ASP A 18 6.37 -31.07 6.79
N PHE A 19 6.20 -31.15 5.46
CA PHE A 19 5.93 -29.99 4.60
C PHE A 19 4.58 -29.34 4.92
N GLU A 20 3.52 -30.14 5.04
CA GLU A 20 2.18 -29.67 5.39
C GLU A 20 2.16 -28.99 6.76
N ALA A 21 2.81 -29.59 7.77
CA ALA A 21 2.95 -29.01 9.10
C ALA A 21 3.70 -27.67 9.07
N GLY A 22 4.74 -27.56 8.23
CA GLY A 22 5.44 -26.29 8.00
C GLY A 22 4.52 -25.23 7.39
N MET A 23 3.76 -25.59 6.36
CA MET A 23 2.83 -24.70 5.67
C MET A 23 1.73 -24.20 6.61
N THR A 24 1.11 -25.09 7.40
CA THR A 24 -0.01 -24.74 8.31
C THR A 24 0.45 -24.11 9.62
N GLY A 25 1.69 -24.37 10.06
CA GLY A 25 2.21 -23.83 11.33
C GLY A 25 2.53 -22.33 11.28
N GLY A 26 2.70 -21.77 10.07
CA GLY A 26 2.89 -20.34 9.82
C GLY A 26 4.20 -19.73 10.31
N ARG A 27 5.04 -20.49 11.02
CA ARG A 27 6.36 -20.05 11.50
C ARG A 27 7.49 -20.35 10.53
N ALA A 28 7.30 -21.32 9.64
CA ALA A 28 8.34 -21.74 8.71
C ALA A 28 8.69 -20.59 7.74
N SER A 29 10.00 -20.39 7.57
CA SER A 29 10.53 -19.40 6.63
C SER A 29 10.30 -19.83 5.18
N ALA A 30 10.42 -18.89 4.23
CA ALA A 30 10.39 -19.20 2.80
C ALA A 30 11.42 -20.28 2.44
N PHE A 31 12.67 -20.13 2.91
CA PHE A 31 13.74 -21.09 2.68
C PHE A 31 13.40 -22.50 3.19
N GLU A 32 12.93 -22.59 4.44
CA GLU A 32 12.57 -23.88 5.04
C GLU A 32 11.46 -24.59 4.25
N LEU A 33 10.40 -23.87 3.89
CA LEU A 33 9.28 -24.43 3.11
C LEU A 33 9.70 -24.82 1.70
N ALA A 34 10.57 -24.04 1.07
CA ALA A 34 11.12 -24.36 -0.24
C ALA A 34 11.98 -25.63 -0.20
N VAL A 35 12.78 -25.83 0.86
CA VAL A 35 13.57 -27.04 1.09
C VAL A 35 12.67 -28.25 1.35
N LEU A 36 11.64 -28.10 2.19
CA LEU A 36 10.68 -29.17 2.47
C LEU A 36 9.94 -29.59 1.20
N ARG A 37 9.40 -28.63 0.45
CA ARG A 37 8.70 -28.88 -0.82
C ARG A 37 9.61 -29.53 -1.85
N GLY A 38 10.81 -28.96 -2.06
CA GLY A 38 11.79 -29.50 -3.00
C GLY A 38 12.25 -30.90 -2.62
N GLY A 39 12.43 -31.18 -1.32
CA GLY A 39 12.77 -32.50 -0.82
C GLY A 39 11.68 -33.53 -1.12
N VAL A 40 10.41 -33.18 -0.90
CA VAL A 40 9.26 -34.01 -1.28
C VAL A 40 9.24 -34.29 -2.79
N ALA A 41 9.52 -33.28 -3.62
CA ALA A 41 9.57 -33.43 -5.08
C ALA A 41 10.69 -34.38 -5.53
N VAL A 42 11.91 -34.22 -5.00
CA VAL A 42 13.04 -35.13 -5.26
C VAL A 42 12.71 -36.56 -4.85
N MET A 43 12.16 -36.74 -3.65
CA MET A 43 11.80 -38.07 -3.15
C MET A 43 10.69 -38.73 -4.01
N ALA A 44 9.69 -37.96 -4.44
CA ALA A 44 8.65 -38.46 -5.32
C ALA A 44 9.21 -38.85 -6.70
N GLU A 45 10.13 -38.05 -7.25
CA GLU A 45 10.80 -38.34 -8.53
C GLU A 45 11.69 -39.59 -8.45
N ASP A 46 12.48 -39.75 -7.38
CA ASP A 46 13.31 -40.92 -7.16
C ASP A 46 12.47 -42.20 -7.13
N LEU A 47 11.36 -42.19 -6.37
CA LEU A 47 10.46 -43.35 -6.30
C LEU A 47 9.78 -43.67 -7.63
N ALA A 48 9.40 -42.65 -8.40
CA ALA A 48 8.66 -42.82 -9.64
C ALA A 48 9.55 -43.20 -10.83
N ARG A 49 10.76 -42.63 -10.91
CA ARG A 49 11.62 -42.71 -12.10
C ARG A 49 12.93 -43.45 -11.86
N ARG A 50 13.42 -43.53 -10.62
CA ARG A 50 14.75 -44.07 -10.29
C ARG A 50 14.73 -44.94 -9.02
N PRO A 51 13.82 -45.92 -8.90
CA PRO A 51 13.72 -46.73 -7.67
C PRO A 51 15.03 -47.45 -7.33
N ASP A 52 15.84 -47.82 -8.33
CA ASP A 52 17.14 -48.49 -8.13
C ASP A 52 18.18 -47.60 -7.42
N SER A 53 18.06 -46.27 -7.54
CA SER A 53 18.93 -45.33 -6.82
C SER A 53 18.79 -45.43 -5.30
N LEU A 54 17.67 -46.00 -4.83
CA LEU A 54 17.40 -46.20 -3.41
C LEU A 54 18.25 -47.32 -2.80
N ALA A 55 18.81 -48.23 -3.62
CA ALA A 55 19.74 -49.27 -3.14
C ALA A 55 20.98 -48.66 -2.47
N ALA A 56 21.38 -47.45 -2.86
CA ALA A 56 22.51 -46.74 -2.26
C ALA A 56 22.27 -46.41 -0.77
N TYR A 57 21.02 -46.40 -0.32
CA TYR A 57 20.63 -46.09 1.06
C TYR A 57 20.30 -47.33 1.89
N GLU A 58 19.97 -48.47 1.27
CA GLU A 58 19.42 -49.66 1.93
C GLU A 58 20.30 -50.19 3.06
N HIS A 59 21.62 -50.19 2.85
CA HIS A 59 22.60 -50.68 3.82
C HIS A 59 23.39 -49.57 4.51
N ARG A 60 23.12 -48.30 4.16
CA ARG A 60 23.77 -47.17 4.81
C ARG A 60 23.10 -46.88 6.16
N LYS A 61 23.92 -46.87 7.21
CA LYS A 61 23.58 -46.30 8.51
C LYS A 61 24.60 -45.23 8.82
N GLU A 62 24.14 -43.98 8.92
CA GLU A 62 24.99 -42.84 9.20
C GLU A 62 24.33 -42.04 10.34
N GLY A 63 25.06 -41.83 11.43
CA GLY A 63 24.54 -41.10 12.60
C GLY A 63 23.30 -41.71 13.25
N GLY A 64 23.09 -43.03 13.13
CA GLY A 64 21.91 -43.72 13.67
C GLY A 64 20.65 -43.63 12.80
N LEU A 65 20.70 -42.95 11.66
CA LEU A 65 19.59 -42.89 10.71
C LEU A 65 19.50 -44.18 9.89
N SER A 66 18.28 -44.65 9.65
CA SER A 66 17.98 -45.69 8.68
C SER A 66 18.17 -45.19 7.24
N GLY A 67 18.28 -46.12 6.28
CA GLY A 67 18.39 -45.78 4.85
C GLY A 67 17.33 -44.79 4.35
N PRO A 68 16.03 -45.04 4.57
CA PRO A 68 14.96 -44.10 4.21
C PRO A 68 15.11 -42.71 4.86
N GLU A 69 15.52 -42.63 6.12
CA GLU A 69 15.75 -41.35 6.80
C GLU A 69 16.93 -40.59 6.21
N LEU A 70 18.03 -41.29 5.92
CA LEU A 70 19.19 -40.71 5.24
C LEU A 70 18.82 -40.20 3.85
N TRP A 71 17.95 -40.92 3.13
CA TRP A 71 17.40 -40.48 1.84
C TRP A 71 16.55 -39.19 2.00
N LYS A 72 15.65 -39.10 2.99
CA LYS A 72 14.90 -37.86 3.28
C LYS A 72 15.84 -36.68 3.54
N VAL A 73 16.88 -36.88 4.35
CA VAL A 73 17.88 -35.83 4.65
C VAL A 73 18.66 -35.44 3.39
N THR A 74 19.06 -36.41 2.56
CA THR A 74 19.81 -36.16 1.32
C THR A 74 18.96 -35.42 0.30
N ALA A 75 17.69 -35.79 0.14
CA ALA A 75 16.74 -35.10 -0.73
C ALA A 75 16.54 -33.64 -0.30
N ARG A 76 16.42 -33.37 1.01
CA ARG A 76 16.38 -31.99 1.54
C ARG A 76 17.67 -31.23 1.27
N ARG A 77 18.83 -31.86 1.41
CA ARG A 77 20.13 -31.24 1.08
C ARG A 77 20.22 -30.90 -0.39
N GLN A 78 19.78 -31.79 -1.27
CA GLN A 78 19.71 -31.55 -2.72
C GLN A 78 18.75 -30.41 -3.05
N ALA A 79 17.58 -30.35 -2.41
CA ALA A 79 16.62 -29.27 -2.58
C ALA A 79 17.14 -27.92 -2.06
N ALA A 80 17.93 -27.93 -0.98
CA ALA A 80 18.55 -26.74 -0.42
C ALA A 80 19.73 -26.23 -1.25
N ALA A 81 20.47 -27.10 -1.95
CA ALA A 81 21.65 -26.73 -2.71
C ALA A 81 21.43 -25.56 -3.70
N PRO A 82 20.39 -25.56 -4.56
CA PRO A 82 20.12 -24.42 -5.46
C PRO A 82 19.46 -23.21 -4.77
N LEU A 83 19.01 -23.36 -3.52
CA LEU A 83 18.38 -22.28 -2.74
C LEU A 83 19.38 -21.55 -1.85
N ARG A 84 20.43 -22.26 -1.42
CA ARG A 84 21.55 -21.64 -0.74
C ARG A 84 22.17 -20.70 -1.75
N ARG A 85 22.03 -19.41 -1.48
CA ARG A 85 22.85 -18.36 -2.07
C ARG A 85 24.26 -18.91 -2.13
N ARG A 86 24.83 -18.98 -3.33
CA ARG A 86 26.19 -19.50 -3.50
C ARG A 86 27.05 -18.74 -2.52
N GLU A 87 27.56 -19.42 -1.48
CA GLU A 87 28.48 -18.79 -0.54
C GLU A 87 29.69 -18.40 -1.38
N LEU A 88 29.75 -17.12 -1.73
CA LEU A 88 30.87 -16.57 -2.45
C LEU A 88 32.08 -16.76 -1.55
N ALA A 89 33.22 -17.16 -2.14
CA ALA A 89 34.47 -17.20 -1.39
C ALA A 89 34.62 -15.84 -0.68
N PRO A 90 34.92 -15.81 0.64
CA PRO A 90 34.93 -14.57 1.41
C PRO A 90 35.75 -13.46 0.73
N GLU A 91 36.87 -13.82 0.09
CA GLU A 91 37.71 -12.93 -0.70
C GLU A 91 37.00 -12.30 -1.91
N ALA A 92 36.29 -13.11 -2.70
CA ALA A 92 35.54 -12.64 -3.87
C ALA A 92 34.39 -11.71 -3.45
N PHE A 93 33.73 -12.04 -2.33
CA PHE A 93 32.71 -11.17 -1.75
C PHE A 93 33.31 -9.86 -1.24
N THR A 94 34.41 -9.89 -0.49
CA THR A 94 35.08 -8.69 0.00
C THR A 94 35.54 -7.79 -1.15
N ALA A 95 36.15 -8.36 -2.19
CA ALA A 95 36.53 -7.61 -3.39
C ALA A 95 35.30 -6.94 -4.03
N LYS A 96 34.21 -7.71 -4.20
CA LYS A 96 33.00 -7.16 -4.81
C LYS A 96 32.33 -6.08 -3.95
N ASN A 97 32.27 -6.29 -2.65
CA ASN A 97 31.73 -5.32 -1.72
C ASN A 97 32.56 -4.03 -1.72
N ASN A 98 33.89 -4.13 -1.89
CA ASN A 98 34.76 -2.97 -2.04
C ASN A 98 34.46 -2.17 -3.31
N ASP A 99 34.11 -2.83 -4.43
CA ASP A 99 33.68 -2.14 -5.67
C ASP A 99 32.42 -1.30 -5.43
N TYR A 100 31.41 -1.88 -4.77
CA TYR A 100 30.17 -1.15 -4.43
C TYR A 100 30.42 -0.05 -3.39
N LEU A 101 31.30 -0.27 -2.40
CA LEU A 101 31.72 0.76 -1.45
C LEU A 101 32.49 1.89 -2.12
N ALA A 102 33.29 1.61 -3.14
CA ALA A 102 33.94 2.64 -3.94
C ALA A 102 32.92 3.46 -4.74
N LEU A 103 31.92 2.81 -5.36
CA LEU A 103 30.82 3.51 -6.03
C LEU A 103 30.00 4.37 -5.06
N MET A 104 29.63 3.85 -3.88
CA MET A 104 28.91 4.61 -2.85
C MET A 104 29.73 5.81 -2.35
N ARG A 105 31.04 5.65 -2.15
CA ARG A 105 31.94 6.77 -1.81
C ARG A 105 31.98 7.81 -2.92
N MET A 106 32.14 7.39 -4.18
CA MET A 106 32.10 8.29 -5.33
C MET A 106 30.77 9.06 -5.42
N LEU A 107 29.62 8.41 -5.14
CA LEU A 107 28.32 9.10 -5.11
C LEU A 107 28.30 10.18 -4.02
N ARG A 108 28.84 9.91 -2.83
CA ARG A 108 28.94 10.87 -1.72
C ARG A 108 29.96 11.98 -1.97
N GLU A 109 31.08 11.68 -2.61
CA GLU A 109 32.07 12.69 -3.00
C GLU A 109 31.52 13.60 -4.12
N ARG A 110 30.70 13.06 -5.03
CA ARG A 110 29.96 13.90 -6.00
C ARG A 110 28.85 14.72 -5.35
N ALA A 111 28.34 14.30 -4.20
CA ALA A 111 27.41 15.10 -3.41
C ALA A 111 28.08 16.33 -2.79
N THR A 112 29.38 16.26 -2.48
CA THR A 112 30.13 17.44 -2.03
C THR A 112 30.39 18.37 -3.20
N MET A 113 29.47 19.30 -3.45
CA MET A 113 29.63 20.31 -4.49
C MET A 113 30.59 21.42 -4.00
N PRO A 114 31.55 21.86 -4.83
CA PRO A 114 32.45 22.94 -4.47
C PRO A 114 31.71 24.27 -4.37
N THR A 115 31.95 24.99 -3.27
CA THR A 115 31.54 26.40 -3.15
C THR A 115 32.32 27.22 -4.16
N HIS A 116 31.61 27.87 -5.09
CA HIS A 116 32.25 28.75 -6.07
C HIS A 116 32.10 30.20 -5.67
N LEU A 117 33.25 30.88 -5.52
CA LEU A 117 33.31 32.32 -5.38
C LEU A 117 33.43 32.95 -6.77
N VAL A 118 32.35 33.53 -7.27
CA VAL A 118 32.32 34.21 -8.57
C VAL A 118 32.39 35.72 -8.34
N VAL A 119 33.50 36.34 -8.72
CA VAL A 119 33.67 37.80 -8.63
C VAL A 119 33.11 38.44 -9.90
N ASP A 120 31.89 38.98 -9.82
CA ASP A 120 31.28 39.76 -10.90
C ASP A 120 31.80 41.21 -10.81
N ARG A 121 32.92 41.46 -11.51
CA ARG A 121 33.56 42.78 -11.57
C ARG A 121 32.70 43.83 -12.26
N THR A 122 31.86 43.43 -13.21
CA THR A 122 30.98 44.33 -13.97
C THR A 122 29.91 44.94 -13.07
N ARG A 123 29.38 44.13 -12.14
CA ARG A 123 28.35 44.56 -11.18
C ARG A 123 28.89 44.93 -9.80
N LYS A 124 30.21 44.87 -9.60
CA LYS A 124 30.87 45.03 -8.30
C LYS A 124 30.23 44.15 -7.21
N ARG A 125 30.06 42.85 -7.48
CA ARG A 125 29.57 41.89 -6.48
C ARG A 125 30.51 40.69 -6.39
N VAL A 126 30.62 40.15 -5.19
CA VAL A 126 31.13 38.79 -4.99
C VAL A 126 29.91 37.90 -4.80
N LEU A 127 29.69 36.98 -5.72
CA LEU A 127 28.66 35.97 -5.64
C LEU A 127 29.28 34.76 -4.96
N LEU A 128 28.82 34.45 -3.76
CA LEU A 128 29.08 33.15 -3.16
C LEU A 128 27.97 32.24 -3.67
N VAL A 129 28.28 31.46 -4.69
CA VAL A 129 27.37 30.44 -5.21
C VAL A 129 27.54 29.22 -4.31
N GLN A 130 26.67 29.12 -3.31
CA GLN A 130 26.57 27.93 -2.46
C GLN A 130 25.44 27.08 -3.01
N GLU A 131 25.78 25.99 -3.72
CA GLU A 131 24.81 24.94 -4.04
C GLU A 131 24.49 24.15 -2.77
N HIS A 132 23.63 24.75 -1.94
CA HIS A 132 23.02 24.28 -0.70
C HIS A 132 23.91 23.55 0.32
N ASP A 133 24.36 24.31 1.32
CA ASP A 133 24.24 23.85 2.71
C ASP A 133 22.77 24.05 3.15
N ARG A 134 22.26 23.11 3.95
CA ARG A 134 20.88 23.08 4.49
C ARG A 134 20.42 24.50 4.89
N ALA A 135 19.43 25.06 4.20
CA ALA A 135 18.66 26.15 4.79
C ALA A 135 18.08 25.59 6.11
N PRO A 136 18.45 26.14 7.28
CA PRO A 136 17.97 25.61 8.55
C PRO A 136 16.45 25.64 8.50
N ALA A 137 15.82 24.49 8.75
CA ALA A 137 14.38 24.42 8.84
C ALA A 137 13.93 25.50 9.83
N MET A 138 13.16 26.48 9.34
CA MET A 138 12.60 27.53 10.19
C MET A 138 11.92 26.85 11.39
N PRO A 139 12.30 27.17 12.64
CA PRO A 139 11.73 26.52 13.81
C PRO A 139 10.20 26.61 13.77
N GLY A 140 9.53 25.45 13.68
CA GLY A 140 8.07 25.37 13.61
C GLY A 140 7.43 25.34 12.22
N SER A 141 8.19 25.30 11.12
CA SER A 141 7.61 25.07 9.79
C SER A 141 7.15 23.61 9.65
N PRO A 142 5.87 23.35 9.30
CA PRO A 142 5.35 22.00 9.08
C PRO A 142 5.78 21.39 7.74
N VAL A 143 6.47 22.17 6.87
CA VAL A 143 6.94 21.71 5.57
C VAL A 143 8.30 21.02 5.74
N PRO A 144 8.43 19.70 5.47
CA PRO A 144 9.71 19.04 5.54
C PRO A 144 10.67 19.67 4.51
N PRO A 145 11.96 19.76 4.82
CA PRO A 145 12.93 20.27 3.85
C PRO A 145 12.87 19.38 2.60
N THR A 146 12.68 20.01 1.45
CA THR A 146 12.78 19.34 0.14
C THR A 146 14.16 18.67 0.06
N PRO A 147 14.28 17.46 -0.51
CA PRO A 147 15.56 16.75 -0.59
C PRO A 147 16.59 17.57 -1.38
N THR A 148 17.80 17.64 -0.86
CA THR A 148 18.97 18.18 -1.58
C THR A 148 19.59 17.07 -2.45
N VAL A 149 20.48 17.44 -3.39
CA VAL A 149 21.21 16.45 -4.19
C VAL A 149 22.03 15.52 -3.29
N PRO A 150 22.72 16.03 -2.23
CA PRO A 150 23.34 15.17 -1.23
C PRO A 150 22.39 14.19 -0.54
N ASP A 151 21.22 14.65 -0.09
CA ASP A 151 20.25 13.76 0.56
C ASP A 151 19.81 12.63 -0.38
N ALA A 152 19.53 12.96 -1.65
CA ALA A 152 19.12 11.98 -2.65
C ALA A 152 20.24 10.97 -2.96
N LEU A 153 21.50 11.42 -3.06
CA LEU A 153 22.64 10.55 -3.30
C LEU A 153 22.96 9.66 -2.08
N ASP A 154 22.75 10.14 -0.86
CA ASP A 154 22.87 9.34 0.36
C ASP A 154 21.77 8.28 0.45
N ASP A 155 20.53 8.60 0.09
CA ASP A 155 19.42 7.63 0.01
C ASP A 155 19.69 6.56 -1.06
N ILE A 156 20.26 6.95 -2.21
CA ILE A 156 20.72 6.02 -3.25
C ILE A 156 21.84 5.13 -2.71
N ALA A 157 22.85 5.68 -2.05
CA ALA A 157 23.96 4.90 -1.50
C ALA A 157 23.47 3.92 -0.41
N ALA A 158 22.62 4.36 0.51
CA ALA A 158 22.05 3.51 1.54
C ALA A 158 21.18 2.38 0.95
N THR A 159 20.39 2.69 -0.07
CA THR A 159 19.62 1.67 -0.80
C THR A 159 20.53 0.71 -1.54
N LEU A 160 21.57 1.20 -2.19
CA LEU A 160 22.52 0.36 -2.93
C LEU A 160 23.21 -0.63 -1.99
N ALA A 161 23.59 -0.21 -0.77
CA ALA A 161 24.12 -1.12 0.25
C ALA A 161 23.13 -2.23 0.61
N ALA A 162 21.84 -1.89 0.82
CA ALA A 162 20.80 -2.87 1.11
C ALA A 162 20.54 -3.81 -0.08
N TRP A 163 20.58 -3.27 -1.31
CA TRP A 163 20.43 -4.03 -2.54
C TRP A 163 21.58 -5.02 -2.71
N VAL A 164 22.83 -4.58 -2.49
CA VAL A 164 24.02 -5.46 -2.49
C VAL A 164 23.84 -6.59 -1.48
N ALA A 165 23.39 -6.30 -0.27
CA ALA A 165 23.13 -7.33 0.75
C ALA A 165 22.04 -8.33 0.33
N ALA A 166 21.03 -7.86 -0.41
CA ALA A 166 19.98 -8.71 -0.93
C ALA A 166 20.41 -9.58 -2.13
N HIS A 167 21.37 -9.14 -2.95
CA HIS A 167 21.74 -9.79 -4.23
C HIS A 167 23.10 -10.54 -4.16
N GLN A 168 23.72 -10.67 -2.99
CA GLN A 168 25.01 -11.39 -2.82
C GLN A 168 24.97 -12.85 -3.30
N GLY A 169 23.77 -13.44 -3.37
CA GLY A 169 23.58 -14.82 -3.77
C GLY A 169 23.27 -15.04 -5.24
N ASP A 170 23.14 -13.97 -6.03
CA ASP A 170 22.76 -14.06 -7.43
C ASP A 170 23.95 -14.57 -8.26
N ASP A 171 23.68 -15.42 -9.24
CA ASP A 171 24.72 -16.09 -10.03
C ASP A 171 25.65 -15.10 -10.76
N ASP A 172 25.11 -13.94 -11.15
CA ASP A 172 25.86 -12.90 -11.85
C ASP A 172 26.43 -11.82 -10.92
N PHE A 173 26.14 -11.83 -9.62
CA PHE A 173 26.54 -10.77 -8.69
C PHE A 173 28.04 -10.49 -8.73
N LEU A 174 28.88 -11.53 -8.69
CA LEU A 174 30.34 -11.36 -8.77
C LEU A 174 30.78 -10.71 -10.08
N THR A 175 30.13 -11.06 -11.19
CA THR A 175 30.47 -10.56 -12.52
C THR A 175 29.85 -9.20 -12.84
N LEU A 176 28.79 -8.81 -12.13
CA LEU A 176 27.99 -7.62 -12.40
C LEU A 176 28.74 -6.34 -12.02
N PRO A 177 29.15 -5.46 -12.95
CA PRO A 177 29.82 -4.22 -12.58
C PRO A 177 28.99 -3.40 -11.59
N ALA A 178 29.62 -2.76 -10.59
CA ALA A 178 28.89 -2.05 -9.53
C ALA A 178 27.92 -0.98 -10.09
N ALA A 179 28.31 -0.30 -11.17
CA ALA A 179 27.47 0.65 -11.88
C ALA A 179 26.24 0.00 -12.54
N GLU A 180 26.38 -1.21 -13.08
CA GLU A 180 25.25 -1.97 -13.62
C GLU A 180 24.33 -2.44 -12.49
N GLY A 181 24.88 -2.90 -11.36
CA GLY A 181 24.10 -3.21 -10.17
C GLY A 181 23.30 -2.02 -9.65
N MET A 182 23.92 -0.83 -9.61
CA MET A 182 23.20 0.41 -9.29
C MET A 182 22.09 0.69 -10.31
N ASN A 183 22.33 0.51 -11.61
CA ASN A 183 21.28 0.69 -12.62
C ASN A 183 20.14 -0.30 -12.48
N ARG A 184 20.41 -1.58 -12.18
CA ARG A 184 19.38 -2.57 -11.89
C ARG A 184 18.59 -2.21 -10.64
N MET A 185 19.27 -1.75 -9.59
CA MET A 185 18.63 -1.22 -8.39
C MET A 185 17.75 0.00 -8.74
N LEU A 186 18.24 0.98 -9.50
CA LEU A 186 17.46 2.16 -9.90
C LEU A 186 16.28 1.80 -10.81
N ALA A 187 16.42 0.77 -11.65
CA ALA A 187 15.32 0.24 -12.45
C ALA A 187 14.20 -0.31 -11.56
N GLN A 188 14.56 -1.00 -10.47
CA GLN A 188 13.65 -1.45 -9.42
C GLN A 188 13.17 -0.31 -8.49
N ARG A 189 13.90 0.82 -8.46
CA ARG A 189 13.73 1.96 -7.54
C ARG A 189 13.54 3.29 -8.28
N GLN A 190 12.49 3.36 -9.09
CA GLN A 190 12.16 4.57 -9.87
C GLN A 190 11.90 5.79 -8.97
N ASP A 191 11.47 5.58 -7.72
CA ASP A 191 11.29 6.60 -6.70
C ASP A 191 12.60 7.36 -6.38
N LEU A 192 13.73 6.67 -6.34
CA LEU A 192 15.05 7.30 -6.10
C LEU A 192 15.50 8.13 -7.31
N LEU A 193 15.21 7.67 -8.53
CA LEU A 193 15.47 8.45 -9.75
C LEU A 193 14.65 9.74 -9.78
N VAL A 194 13.38 9.68 -9.37
CA VAL A 194 12.52 10.86 -9.26
C VAL A 194 13.03 11.81 -8.19
N THR A 195 13.41 11.30 -7.02
CA THR A 195 13.98 12.10 -5.92
C THR A 195 15.25 12.83 -6.37
N LEU A 196 16.17 12.15 -7.06
CA LEU A 196 17.38 12.75 -7.60
C LEU A 196 17.07 13.84 -8.63
N ARG A 197 16.12 13.60 -9.55
CA ARG A 197 15.71 14.62 -10.54
C ARG A 197 15.08 15.85 -9.89
N ILE A 198 14.23 15.67 -8.89
CA ILE A 198 13.65 16.77 -8.12
C ILE A 198 14.75 17.59 -7.44
N ALA A 199 15.71 16.90 -6.83
CA ALA A 199 16.85 17.55 -6.18
C ALA A 199 17.72 18.34 -7.18
N GLN A 200 17.96 17.81 -8.38
CA GLN A 200 18.73 18.45 -9.44
C GLN A 200 18.03 19.65 -10.09
N GLN A 201 16.71 19.71 -10.05
CA GLN A 201 15.93 20.82 -10.63
C GLN A 201 15.81 22.02 -9.69
N ARG A 202 16.42 21.97 -8.50
CA ARG A 202 16.36 23.08 -7.55
C ARG A 202 17.24 24.24 -8.06
N PRO A 203 16.71 25.47 -8.10
CA PRO A 203 17.51 26.63 -8.46
C PRO A 203 18.61 26.85 -7.42
N THR A 204 19.82 27.17 -7.89
CA THR A 204 20.99 27.45 -7.06
C THR A 204 20.79 28.75 -6.26
N ASP A 205 20.82 28.67 -4.94
CA ASP A 205 20.77 29.88 -4.09
C ASP A 205 22.08 30.68 -4.26
N THR A 206 21.96 31.87 -4.84
CA THR A 206 23.09 32.76 -5.06
C THR A 206 23.07 33.87 -4.01
N ASN A 207 23.95 33.77 -3.01
CA ASN A 207 24.14 34.84 -2.04
C ASN A 207 25.03 35.91 -2.67
N SER A 208 24.48 37.11 -2.85
CA SER A 208 25.17 38.23 -3.51
C SER A 208 25.50 39.33 -2.50
N PHE A 209 26.78 39.47 -2.16
CA PHE A 209 27.23 40.53 -1.28
C PHE A 209 27.57 41.77 -2.11
N PRO A 210 26.97 42.94 -1.83
CA PRO A 210 27.39 44.18 -2.47
C PRO A 210 28.81 44.52 -2.00
N LEU A 211 29.72 44.83 -2.94
CA LEU A 211 30.96 45.53 -2.57
C LEU A 211 30.58 46.96 -2.16
N PRO A 212 31.06 47.46 -1.00
CA PRO A 212 30.66 48.77 -0.51
C PRO A 212 31.19 49.84 -1.49
N ALA A 213 30.28 50.57 -2.12
CA ALA A 213 30.61 51.78 -2.84
C ALA A 213 29.43 52.76 -2.80
N GLU A 214 29.78 53.98 -2.42
CA GLU A 214 28.96 55.16 -2.19
C GLU A 214 28.12 55.62 -3.40
N HIS A 215 27.00 56.26 -3.06
CA HIS A 215 26.15 57.19 -3.83
C HIS A 215 25.42 56.70 -5.10
N ARG A 216 24.08 56.88 -5.08
CA ARG A 216 23.11 56.48 -6.13
C ARG A 216 22.71 57.65 -7.04
N PRO A 217 22.59 57.43 -8.37
CA PRO A 217 21.88 58.34 -9.28
C PRO A 217 20.61 57.75 -9.92
N ALA A 218 19.77 58.66 -10.41
CA ALA A 218 18.36 58.59 -10.85
C ALA A 218 17.97 57.61 -11.97
N VAL A 219 18.82 56.66 -12.36
CA VAL A 219 18.49 55.64 -13.39
C VAL A 219 17.65 54.49 -12.80
N LEU A 220 17.49 54.45 -11.47
CA LEU A 220 16.72 53.41 -10.77
C LEU A 220 15.20 53.46 -11.03
N GLU A 221 14.61 54.62 -11.33
CA GLU A 221 13.16 54.76 -11.57
C GLU A 221 12.69 54.11 -12.89
N VAL A 222 13.59 53.91 -13.87
CA VAL A 222 13.22 53.30 -15.17
C VAL A 222 13.35 51.77 -15.15
N VAL A 223 14.18 51.22 -14.25
CA VAL A 223 14.28 49.77 -14.02
C VAL A 223 13.06 49.25 -13.25
N GLU A 224 12.42 50.12 -12.46
CA GLU A 224 11.23 49.87 -11.65
C GLU A 224 10.04 49.39 -12.49
N PHE A 225 9.87 49.90 -13.71
CA PHE A 225 8.82 49.47 -14.63
C PHE A 225 9.15 48.15 -15.35
N GLY A 226 10.43 47.84 -15.56
CA GLY A 226 10.88 46.65 -16.29
C GLY A 226 10.86 45.36 -15.47
N VAL A 227 11.07 45.44 -14.15
CA VAL A 227 11.15 44.27 -13.26
C VAL A 227 9.76 43.69 -12.96
N ALA A 228 8.70 44.50 -12.99
CA ALA A 228 7.32 44.04 -12.78
C ALA A 228 6.79 43.10 -13.88
N CYS A 229 7.47 43.00 -15.03
CA CYS A 229 7.07 42.15 -16.16
C CYS A 229 7.73 40.76 -16.18
N ILE A 230 8.56 40.39 -15.18
CA ILE A 230 9.28 39.10 -15.14
C ILE A 230 8.54 38.10 -14.22
N PRO A 231 7.93 37.01 -14.74
CA PRO A 231 6.94 36.19 -14.01
C PRO A 231 7.42 35.54 -12.70
N VAL A 232 8.71 35.22 -12.58
CA VAL A 232 9.26 34.52 -11.41
C VAL A 232 9.64 35.52 -10.29
N VAL A 233 10.15 36.70 -10.66
CA VAL A 233 10.52 37.75 -9.70
C VAL A 233 9.28 38.40 -9.11
N GLY A 234 8.26 38.66 -9.94
CA GLY A 234 6.98 39.21 -9.48
C GLY A 234 6.25 38.31 -8.46
N THR A 235 6.41 36.99 -8.54
CA THR A 235 5.78 36.05 -7.59
C THR A 235 6.45 36.06 -6.21
N ALA A 236 7.79 36.15 -6.17
CA ALA A 236 8.54 36.20 -4.91
C ALA A 236 8.35 37.56 -4.21
N VAL A 237 8.31 38.64 -4.99
CA VAL A 237 7.98 39.99 -4.54
C VAL A 237 6.57 40.01 -3.96
N ALA A 238 5.57 39.53 -4.69
CA ALA A 238 4.19 39.44 -4.21
C ALA A 238 4.05 38.64 -2.89
N ILE A 239 4.76 37.52 -2.72
CA ILE A 239 4.76 36.77 -1.46
C ILE A 239 5.31 37.63 -0.32
N PHE A 240 6.43 38.29 -0.55
CA PHE A 240 7.08 39.13 0.45
C PHE A 240 6.14 40.29 0.86
N GLU A 241 5.57 40.98 -0.12
CA GLU A 241 4.67 42.12 0.10
C GLU A 241 3.39 41.74 0.85
N ALA A 242 2.75 40.65 0.46
CA ALA A 242 1.58 40.15 1.16
C ALA A 242 1.90 39.73 2.61
N THR A 243 3.09 39.18 2.84
CA THR A 243 3.51 38.68 4.15
C THR A 243 3.86 39.80 5.11
N PHE A 244 4.59 40.81 4.66
CA PHE A 244 5.06 41.89 5.52
C PHE A 244 4.09 43.06 5.60
N GLY A 245 3.13 43.15 4.67
CA GLY A 245 2.14 44.22 4.67
C GLY A 245 2.71 45.57 4.25
N TYR A 246 3.88 45.55 3.65
CA TYR A 246 4.47 46.67 2.96
C TYR A 246 4.83 46.20 1.56
N ASP A 247 4.59 47.03 0.55
CA ASP A 247 5.12 46.73 -0.78
C ASP A 247 6.66 46.76 -0.78
N ILE A 248 7.32 46.35 -1.86
CA ILE A 248 8.80 46.35 -1.91
C ILE A 248 9.42 47.73 -1.80
N PHE A 249 8.61 48.79 -1.82
CA PHE A 249 9.01 50.17 -1.67
C PHE A 249 8.69 50.73 -0.27
N GLY A 250 8.08 49.92 0.61
CA GLY A 250 7.84 50.25 2.01
C GLY A 250 6.49 50.93 2.28
N TYR A 251 5.55 50.93 1.34
CA TYR A 251 4.20 51.46 1.55
C TYR A 251 3.30 50.42 2.22
N GLU A 252 2.55 50.81 3.26
CA GLU A 252 1.60 49.91 3.92
C GLU A 252 0.50 49.45 2.97
N LEU A 253 0.41 48.13 2.81
CA LEU A 253 -0.63 47.46 2.06
C LEU A 253 -1.82 47.21 2.97
N THR A 254 -3.01 47.58 2.50
CA THR A 254 -4.25 47.27 3.22
C THR A 254 -4.46 45.76 3.31
N GLU A 255 -5.21 45.27 4.30
CA GLU A 255 -5.50 43.83 4.45
C GLU A 255 -6.12 43.22 3.18
N VAL A 256 -6.89 44.01 2.42
CA VAL A 256 -7.49 43.59 1.17
C VAL A 256 -6.44 43.42 0.07
N ASP A 257 -5.50 44.37 -0.07
CA ASP A 257 -4.42 44.30 -1.06
C ASP A 257 -3.49 43.13 -0.78
N ARG A 258 -3.16 42.88 0.49
CA ARG A 258 -2.35 41.73 0.91
C ARG A 258 -3.00 40.39 0.57
N CYS A 259 -4.33 40.29 0.73
CA CYS A 259 -5.07 39.08 0.37
C CYS A 259 -5.12 38.86 -1.15
N ILE A 260 -5.27 39.92 -1.94
CA ILE A 260 -5.27 39.85 -3.41
C ILE A 260 -3.90 39.40 -3.93
N ILE A 261 -2.83 39.98 -3.39
CA ILE A 261 -1.45 39.64 -3.75
C ILE A 261 -1.12 38.19 -3.35
N ALA A 262 -1.49 37.75 -2.13
CA ALA A 262 -1.30 36.36 -1.68
C ALA A 262 -2.08 35.34 -2.53
N ALA A 263 -3.33 35.67 -2.91
CA ALA A 263 -4.15 34.80 -3.75
C ALA A 263 -3.58 34.64 -5.16
N GLY A 264 -3.05 35.73 -5.75
CA GLY A 264 -2.42 35.72 -7.08
C GLY A 264 -1.21 34.78 -7.17
N VAL A 265 -0.44 34.67 -6.08
CA VAL A 265 0.72 33.77 -5.97
C VAL A 265 0.30 32.30 -5.84
N LEU A 266 -0.75 32.00 -5.07
CA LEU A 266 -1.12 30.61 -4.75
C LEU A 266 -1.92 29.92 -5.88
N LEU A 267 -2.54 30.71 -6.76
CA LEU A 267 -3.41 30.25 -7.84
C LEU A 267 -2.76 29.32 -8.90
N PRO A 268 -1.51 29.55 -9.36
CA PRO A 268 -0.82 28.65 -10.29
C PRO A 268 -0.58 27.25 -9.70
N PHE A 269 -0.30 27.16 -8.40
CA PHE A 269 -0.08 25.89 -7.70
C PHE A 269 -1.38 25.11 -7.52
N ALA A 270 -2.46 25.77 -7.11
CA ALA A 270 -3.78 25.16 -6.97
C ALA A 270 -4.28 24.50 -8.28
N SER A 271 -3.92 25.07 -9.44
CA SER A 271 -4.31 24.52 -10.75
C SER A 271 -3.62 23.21 -11.14
N ARG A 272 -2.40 22.96 -10.62
CA ARG A 272 -1.65 21.71 -10.85
C ARG A 272 -2.08 20.59 -9.92
N PHE A 273 -2.64 20.91 -8.75
CA PHE A 273 -3.22 19.92 -7.84
C PHE A 273 -4.55 19.32 -8.32
N VAL A 274 -5.27 19.96 -9.26
CA VAL A 274 -6.55 19.46 -9.82
C VAL A 274 -6.38 18.20 -10.68
N LYS A 275 -5.17 17.89 -11.17
CA LYS A 275 -4.88 16.63 -11.88
C LYS A 275 -4.05 15.62 -11.04
N GLY A 276 -3.67 15.98 -9.82
CA GLY A 276 -2.72 15.23 -9.00
C GLY A 276 -3.33 14.36 -7.88
N GLY A 277 -4.66 14.33 -7.73
CA GLY A 277 -5.31 13.60 -6.64
C GLY A 277 -5.21 12.06 -6.70
N ARG A 278 -4.74 11.48 -7.82
CA ARG A 278 -4.70 10.03 -8.06
C ARG A 278 -3.29 9.42 -8.03
N ALA A 279 -2.24 10.24 -8.11
CA ALA A 279 -0.85 9.81 -7.93
C ALA A 279 -0.49 9.46 -6.47
N LEU A 280 -1.42 9.72 -5.53
CA LEU A 280 -1.31 9.47 -4.10
C LEU A 280 -1.25 7.97 -3.76
N TYR A 281 -1.84 7.13 -4.61
CA TYR A 281 -1.96 5.69 -4.38
C TYR A 281 -0.65 4.92 -4.66
N THR A 282 0.15 5.40 -5.61
CA THR A 282 1.37 4.71 -6.06
C THR A 282 2.57 5.05 -5.19
N ALA A 283 2.70 6.29 -4.70
CA ALA A 283 3.91 6.77 -4.01
C ALA A 283 4.06 6.27 -2.56
N ALA A 284 2.98 6.25 -1.75
CA ALA A 284 3.02 5.78 -0.37
C ALA A 284 3.10 4.24 -0.25
N ARG A 285 2.67 3.52 -1.29
CA ARG A 285 2.84 2.06 -1.46
C ARG A 285 4.24 1.71 -1.97
N MET A 286 4.79 2.50 -2.89
CA MET A 286 6.18 2.40 -3.31
C MET A 286 7.12 2.57 -2.11
N GLU A 287 6.84 3.52 -1.22
CA GLU A 287 7.64 3.80 -0.03
C GLU A 287 7.87 2.61 0.94
N ARG A 288 6.97 1.63 1.02
CA ARG A 288 7.21 0.43 1.83
C ARG A 288 7.57 -0.82 1.03
N LEU A 289 7.17 -0.87 -0.24
CA LEU A 289 7.75 -1.82 -1.17
C LEU A 289 9.25 -1.51 -1.43
N TYR A 290 9.69 -0.28 -1.15
CA TYR A 290 11.00 0.22 -1.58
C TYR A 290 11.85 0.97 -0.53
N GLY A 291 11.34 1.63 0.53
CA GLY A 291 12.18 2.10 1.65
C GLY A 291 12.00 3.55 2.14
N ARG A 292 12.77 3.89 3.19
CA ARG A 292 12.55 4.93 4.23
C ARG A 292 12.25 6.38 3.71
N GLY A 293 10.98 6.73 3.52
CA GLY A 293 10.51 8.12 3.33
C GLY A 293 9.26 8.58 4.12
N ALA A 294 8.61 7.67 4.87
CA ALA A 294 7.16 7.70 5.21
C ALA A 294 6.61 8.86 6.05
N ALA A 295 7.45 9.54 6.82
CA ALA A 295 6.97 10.68 7.61
C ALA A 295 6.69 11.92 6.75
N ARG A 296 7.29 12.02 5.55
CA ARG A 296 7.24 13.23 4.72
C ARG A 296 5.99 13.29 3.82
N TRP A 297 5.42 12.15 3.45
CA TRP A 297 4.30 12.06 2.52
C TRP A 297 2.91 12.08 3.17
N SER A 298 2.76 11.50 4.37
CA SER A 298 1.47 11.44 5.09
C SER A 298 0.91 12.82 5.45
N LEU A 299 1.77 13.82 5.66
CA LEU A 299 1.36 15.18 6.04
C LEU A 299 0.85 16.00 4.85
N ALA A 300 1.44 15.82 3.66
CA ALA A 300 0.98 16.46 2.43
C ALA A 300 -0.40 15.92 1.98
N LEU A 301 -0.68 14.65 2.30
CA LEU A 301 -1.96 13.98 2.05
C LEU A 301 -3.09 14.53 2.92
N ALA A 302 -2.85 14.74 4.21
CA ALA A 302 -3.85 15.31 5.14
C ALA A 302 -4.26 16.75 4.79
N ALA A 303 -3.37 17.51 4.14
CA ALA A 303 -3.70 18.84 3.62
C ALA A 303 -4.56 18.77 2.34
N GLY A 304 -4.35 17.77 1.48
CA GLY A 304 -5.14 17.55 0.27
C GLY A 304 -6.56 17.05 0.54
N GLU A 305 -6.75 16.26 1.60
CA GLU A 305 -8.04 15.71 2.00
C GLU A 305 -9.00 16.82 2.49
N LYS A 306 -8.51 17.75 3.31
CA LYS A 306 -9.28 18.93 3.78
C LYS A 306 -9.75 19.86 2.65
N VAL A 307 -9.02 19.90 1.54
CA VAL A 307 -9.36 20.67 0.33
C VAL A 307 -10.49 20.00 -0.47
N SER A 308 -10.71 18.70 -0.29
CA SER A 308 -11.73 17.94 -1.03
C SER A 308 -13.14 18.07 -0.44
N GLU A 309 -13.28 18.50 0.81
CA GLU A 309 -14.55 18.51 1.56
C GLU A 309 -15.43 19.76 1.33
N ASP A 310 -14.88 20.92 0.92
CA ASP A 310 -15.67 22.15 0.67
C ASP A 310 -15.88 22.43 -0.84
N ILE A 311 -16.81 21.68 -1.43
CA ILE A 311 -17.19 21.78 -2.85
C ILE A 311 -17.67 23.20 -3.21
N THR A 312 -18.45 23.83 -2.33
CA THR A 312 -18.97 25.20 -2.53
C THR A 312 -17.86 26.24 -2.52
N GLY A 313 -16.90 26.12 -1.59
CA GLY A 313 -15.71 26.96 -1.54
C GLY A 313 -14.85 26.82 -2.80
N ARG A 314 -14.68 25.60 -3.32
CA ARG A 314 -13.99 25.35 -4.58
C ARG A 314 -14.65 26.01 -5.78
N LEU A 315 -15.99 25.97 -5.85
CA LEU A 315 -16.74 26.60 -6.95
C LEU A 315 -16.57 28.12 -6.91
N ALA A 316 -16.66 28.74 -5.72
CA ALA A 316 -16.42 30.18 -5.56
C ALA A 316 -14.99 30.60 -5.96
N ILE A 317 -13.99 29.80 -5.59
CA ILE A 317 -12.58 30.05 -5.98
C ILE A 317 -12.37 29.87 -7.49
N SER A 318 -12.99 28.85 -8.08
CA SER A 318 -12.92 28.60 -9.53
C SER A 318 -13.62 29.68 -10.34
N GLU A 319 -14.77 30.17 -9.87
CA GLU A 319 -15.55 31.23 -10.51
C GLU A 319 -14.83 32.58 -10.41
N ALA A 320 -14.29 32.92 -9.23
CA ALA A 320 -13.45 34.10 -9.05
C ALA A 320 -12.22 34.07 -9.99
N ARG A 321 -11.59 32.89 -10.14
CA ARG A 321 -10.46 32.70 -11.05
C ARG A 321 -10.84 32.92 -12.52
N ALA A 322 -12.00 32.43 -12.96
CA ALA A 322 -12.45 32.60 -14.34
C ALA A 322 -12.66 34.08 -14.69
N LEU A 323 -13.19 34.86 -13.75
CA LEU A 323 -13.37 36.31 -13.91
C LEU A 323 -12.03 37.05 -13.95
N ILE A 324 -11.10 36.74 -13.04
CA ILE A 324 -9.76 37.35 -13.03
C ILE A 324 -9.00 37.03 -14.31
N ALA A 325 -9.03 35.78 -14.76
CA ALA A 325 -8.37 35.35 -16.00
C ALA A 325 -8.95 36.03 -17.25
N ALA A 326 -10.24 36.39 -17.22
CA ALA A 326 -10.91 37.14 -18.27
C ALA A 326 -10.72 38.67 -18.14
N GLY A 327 -9.92 39.16 -17.19
CA GLY A 327 -9.72 40.58 -16.91
C GLY A 327 -10.97 41.28 -16.36
N LYS A 328 -11.94 40.52 -15.84
CA LYS A 328 -13.20 41.04 -15.30
C LYS A 328 -13.10 41.24 -13.80
N LYS A 329 -13.77 42.28 -13.28
CA LYS A 329 -13.85 42.53 -11.83
C LYS A 329 -14.59 41.37 -11.15
N VAL A 330 -14.01 40.87 -10.05
CA VAL A 330 -14.69 39.95 -9.14
C VAL A 330 -15.58 40.78 -8.22
N ASP A 331 -16.86 40.44 -8.15
CA ASP A 331 -17.77 41.13 -7.23
C ASP A 331 -17.41 40.80 -5.77
N SER A 332 -17.72 41.73 -4.86
CA SER A 332 -17.34 41.62 -3.44
C SER A 332 -17.95 40.42 -2.72
N ALA A 333 -19.12 39.92 -3.16
CA ALA A 333 -19.77 38.76 -2.56
C ALA A 333 -19.09 37.45 -3.00
N LEU A 334 -18.68 37.35 -4.27
CA LEU A 334 -17.87 36.24 -4.76
C LEU A 334 -16.47 36.25 -4.15
N ALA A 335 -15.84 37.42 -4.02
CA ALA A 335 -14.54 37.57 -3.36
C ALA A 335 -14.62 37.12 -1.89
N LEU A 336 -15.64 37.58 -1.15
CA LEU A 336 -15.84 37.20 0.25
C LEU A 336 -16.08 35.69 0.41
N ARG A 337 -16.87 35.06 -0.47
CA ARG A 337 -17.08 33.60 -0.45
C ARG A 337 -15.78 32.83 -0.74
N ALA A 338 -14.98 33.28 -1.70
CA ALA A 338 -13.69 32.68 -2.02
C ALA A 338 -12.68 32.83 -0.87
N VAL A 339 -12.64 34.01 -0.22
CA VAL A 339 -11.79 34.29 0.94
C VAL A 339 -12.23 33.48 2.15
N THR A 340 -13.51 33.44 2.49
CA THR A 340 -14.03 32.60 3.59
C THR A 340 -13.77 31.12 3.36
N ALA A 341 -13.83 30.65 2.11
CA ALA A 341 -13.44 29.29 1.76
C ALA A 341 -11.94 29.04 1.99
N LEU A 342 -11.07 29.97 1.56
CA LEU A 342 -9.63 29.91 1.79
C LEU A 342 -9.28 29.95 3.29
N GLU A 343 -9.97 30.79 4.07
CA GLU A 343 -9.81 30.89 5.52
C GLU A 343 -10.25 29.62 6.24
N ARG A 344 -11.31 28.96 5.80
CA ARG A 344 -11.72 27.64 6.34
C ARG A 344 -10.71 26.56 6.00
N MET A 345 -10.14 26.60 4.78
CA MET A 345 -9.10 25.66 4.35
C MET A 345 -7.75 25.92 5.07
N GLY A 346 -7.49 27.14 5.52
CA GLY A 346 -6.27 27.54 6.24
C GLY A 346 -6.43 27.79 7.74
N ALA A 347 -7.53 27.35 8.36
CA ALA A 347 -8.10 27.95 9.58
C ALA A 347 -7.11 28.38 10.69
N LYS A 348 -7.16 29.70 10.96
CA LYS A 348 -6.90 30.41 12.22
C LYS A 348 -5.61 30.05 12.98
N ARG A 349 -4.66 31.00 12.90
CA ARG A 349 -3.63 31.24 13.93
C ARG A 349 -4.30 31.40 15.30
N GLY A 350 -4.21 30.38 16.13
CA GLY A 350 -4.66 30.40 17.51
C GLY A 350 -4.04 29.27 18.32
N SER A 351 -2.82 29.51 18.83
CA SER A 351 -2.11 28.86 19.94
C SER A 351 -1.94 27.32 19.98
N PRO A 352 -0.79 26.81 20.48
CA PRO A 352 -0.36 25.43 20.32
C PRO A 352 -0.94 24.55 21.43
N ARG A 353 -2.07 23.88 21.17
CA ARG A 353 -2.51 22.70 21.93
C ARG A 353 -3.33 21.79 21.03
N GLY A 354 -2.62 21.00 20.26
CA GLY A 354 -3.21 19.98 19.41
C GLY A 354 -2.08 19.32 18.65
N MET A 355 -1.50 18.28 19.24
CA MET A 355 -0.77 17.29 18.46
C MET A 355 -1.67 16.98 17.26
N SER A 356 -1.18 17.21 16.03
CA SER A 356 -2.04 17.00 14.85
C SER A 356 -2.63 15.60 14.97
N ILE A 357 -3.91 15.42 14.66
CA ILE A 357 -4.60 14.12 14.86
C ILE A 357 -3.79 12.99 14.20
N ALA A 358 -3.16 13.28 13.05
CA ALA A 358 -2.23 12.38 12.39
C ALA A 358 -0.99 12.04 13.23
N THR A 359 -0.37 13.02 13.92
CA THR A 359 0.75 12.79 14.84
C THR A 359 0.32 12.02 16.09
N TYR A 360 -0.86 12.31 16.67
CA TYR A 360 -1.38 11.57 17.83
C TYR A 360 -1.70 10.12 17.46
N VAL A 361 -2.35 9.90 16.32
CA VAL A 361 -2.64 8.56 15.80
C VAL A 361 -1.34 7.83 15.45
N ALA A 362 -0.37 8.49 14.81
CA ALA A 362 0.93 7.90 14.50
C ALA A 362 1.74 7.52 15.75
N ASP A 363 1.79 8.37 16.78
CA ASP A 363 2.47 8.08 18.04
C ASP A 363 1.76 6.99 18.84
N SER A 364 0.42 7.00 18.84
CA SER A 364 -0.39 5.95 19.46
C SER A 364 -0.22 4.62 18.76
N LEU A 365 -0.19 4.60 17.43
CA LEU A 365 0.14 3.42 16.62
C LEU A 365 1.56 2.96 16.88
N LYS A 366 2.53 3.86 16.96
CA LYS A 366 3.93 3.52 17.26
C LYS A 366 4.07 2.85 18.64
N LYS A 367 3.36 3.36 19.65
CA LYS A 367 3.31 2.74 20.99
C LYS A 367 2.67 1.36 20.94
N LEU A 368 1.55 1.22 20.23
CA LEU A 368 0.83 -0.04 20.07
C LEU A 368 1.68 -1.11 19.34
N VAL A 369 2.37 -0.70 18.26
CA VAL A 369 3.31 -1.55 17.51
C VAL A 369 4.50 -1.95 18.38
N SER A 370 5.04 -1.04 19.20
CA SER A 370 6.15 -1.37 20.10
C SER A 370 5.79 -2.39 21.19
N GLY A 371 4.50 -2.48 21.54
CA GLY A 371 4.00 -3.45 22.53
C GLY A 371 3.70 -4.84 21.96
N THR A 372 3.68 -5.01 20.63
CA THR A 372 3.29 -6.27 19.98
C THR A 372 4.19 -6.58 18.79
N ALA A 373 5.10 -7.55 18.95
CA ALA A 373 6.05 -7.95 17.92
C ALA A 373 5.39 -8.27 16.57
N LEU A 374 4.18 -8.86 16.58
CA LEU A 374 3.42 -9.16 15.37
C LEU A 374 3.10 -7.91 14.55
N LEU A 375 2.65 -6.81 15.16
CA LEU A 375 2.30 -5.59 14.43
C LEU A 375 3.51 -4.88 13.82
N SER A 376 4.74 -5.20 14.25
CA SER A 376 5.95 -4.63 13.65
C SER A 376 6.14 -5.02 12.18
N GLU A 377 5.47 -6.09 11.74
CA GLU A 377 5.44 -6.52 10.34
C GLU A 377 4.51 -5.62 9.48
N LEU A 378 3.60 -4.86 10.09
CA LEU A 378 2.57 -4.05 9.41
C LEU A 378 2.90 -2.55 9.38
N ASP A 379 2.46 -1.84 8.33
CA ASP A 379 2.74 -0.41 8.17
C ASP A 379 1.58 0.40 8.68
N HIS A 380 1.85 1.69 8.82
CA HIS A 380 0.82 2.66 9.05
C HIS A 380 -0.38 2.53 8.10
N LEU A 381 -0.24 2.29 6.79
CA LEU A 381 -1.38 2.18 5.87
C LEU A 381 -2.20 0.89 6.09
N ALA A 382 -1.54 -0.22 6.33
CA ALA A 382 -2.12 -1.51 6.68
C ALA A 382 -2.92 -1.38 7.98
N LEU A 383 -2.32 -0.77 9.00
CA LEU A 383 -3.01 -0.50 10.27
C LEU A 383 -4.20 0.45 10.08
N MET A 384 -4.07 1.47 9.23
CA MET A 384 -5.18 2.36 8.89
C MET A 384 -6.33 1.60 8.21
N ARG A 385 -6.05 0.72 7.24
CA ARG A 385 -7.08 -0.13 6.61
C ARG A 385 -7.80 -1.04 7.60
N VAL A 386 -7.08 -1.57 8.58
CA VAL A 386 -7.68 -2.37 9.66
C VAL A 386 -8.60 -1.50 10.52
N ILE A 387 -8.15 -0.30 10.88
CA ILE A 387 -8.94 0.67 11.67
C ILE A 387 -10.17 1.16 10.92
N GLU A 388 -10.08 1.37 9.61
CA GLU A 388 -11.18 1.80 8.73
C GLU A 388 -12.34 0.79 8.68
N LYS A 389 -12.13 -0.48 9.07
CA LYS A 389 -13.23 -1.45 9.25
C LYS A 389 -14.16 -1.09 10.42
N GLY A 390 -13.80 -0.08 11.21
CA GLY A 390 -14.62 0.47 12.28
C GLY A 390 -14.66 -0.43 13.51
N PRO A 391 -15.72 -0.36 14.34
CA PRO A 391 -15.75 -1.02 15.64
C PRO A 391 -16.01 -2.53 15.58
N ASN A 392 -16.26 -3.07 14.39
CA ASN A 392 -16.57 -4.48 14.19
C ASN A 392 -15.29 -5.32 14.22
N ILE A 393 -15.02 -5.94 15.37
CA ILE A 393 -13.85 -6.80 15.59
C ILE A 393 -13.75 -7.91 14.54
N ASN A 394 -14.86 -8.46 14.04
CA ASN A 394 -14.79 -9.52 13.02
C ASN A 394 -14.25 -9.02 11.69
N LEU A 395 -14.64 -7.81 11.27
CA LEU A 395 -14.10 -7.19 10.06
C LEU A 395 -12.63 -6.79 10.25
N MET A 396 -12.27 -6.26 11.42
CA MET A 396 -10.88 -5.92 11.74
C MET A 396 -9.97 -7.16 11.72
N LYS A 397 -10.40 -8.29 12.30
CA LYS A 397 -9.64 -9.55 12.28
C LYS A 397 -9.40 -10.05 10.86
N GLY A 398 -10.44 -9.99 10.01
CA GLY A 398 -10.34 -10.34 8.60
C GLY A 398 -9.28 -9.50 7.91
N GLN A 399 -9.42 -8.18 7.97
CA GLN A 399 -8.46 -7.25 7.37
C GLN A 399 -7.05 -7.45 7.93
N LEU A 400 -6.91 -7.63 9.25
CA LEU A 400 -5.60 -7.81 9.88
C LEU A 400 -4.89 -9.06 9.36
N LEU A 401 -5.63 -10.15 9.12
CA LEU A 401 -5.08 -11.35 8.50
C LEU A 401 -4.66 -11.11 7.04
N GLU A 402 -5.44 -10.35 6.27
CA GLU A 402 -5.08 -9.93 4.90
C GLU A 402 -3.78 -9.10 4.90
N GLU A 403 -3.62 -8.19 5.86
CA GLU A 403 -2.40 -7.38 5.99
C GLU A 403 -1.17 -8.23 6.35
N PHE A 404 -1.32 -9.22 7.24
CA PHE A 404 -0.24 -10.17 7.54
C PHE A 404 0.14 -11.02 6.33
N LEU A 405 -0.86 -11.45 5.55
CA LEU A 405 -0.63 -12.15 4.31
C LEU A 405 0.17 -11.28 3.33
N GLU A 406 -0.25 -10.03 3.10
CA GLU A 406 0.44 -9.10 2.19
C GLU A 406 1.90 -8.91 2.61
N ALA A 407 2.15 -8.62 3.90
CA ALA A 407 3.49 -8.43 4.43
C ALA A 407 4.39 -9.66 4.19
N ARG A 408 3.85 -10.87 4.43
CA ARG A 408 4.60 -12.12 4.26
C ARG A 408 4.87 -12.43 2.80
N ILE A 409 3.87 -12.36 1.92
CA ILE A 409 4.06 -12.68 0.49
C ILE A 409 4.99 -11.65 -0.16
N ALA A 410 4.85 -10.36 0.17
CA ALA A 410 5.77 -9.33 -0.32
C ALA A 410 7.22 -9.62 0.09
N ALA A 411 7.46 -10.08 1.33
CA ALA A 411 8.78 -10.49 1.77
C ALA A 411 9.29 -11.73 1.01
N TRP A 412 8.42 -12.73 0.80
CA TRP A 412 8.77 -13.96 0.09
C TRP A 412 9.11 -13.73 -1.38
N LEU A 413 8.44 -12.81 -2.07
CA LEU A 413 8.74 -12.51 -3.47
C LEU A 413 10.13 -11.87 -3.68
N ARG A 414 10.73 -11.32 -2.61
CA ARG A 414 12.11 -10.80 -2.62
C ARG A 414 13.15 -11.89 -2.36
N ASP A 415 12.72 -13.06 -1.89
CA ASP A 415 13.57 -14.21 -1.62
C ASP A 415 13.46 -15.21 -2.79
N PRO A 416 14.56 -15.62 -3.45
CA PRO A 416 14.53 -16.68 -4.45
C PRO A 416 13.85 -17.98 -3.96
N ALA A 417 13.89 -18.25 -2.65
CA ALA A 417 13.19 -19.39 -2.06
C ALA A 417 11.67 -19.19 -1.97
N GLY A 418 11.15 -17.96 -1.92
CA GLY A 418 9.72 -17.71 -1.72
C GLY A 418 8.82 -18.26 -2.84
N MET A 419 9.23 -18.13 -4.10
CA MET A 419 8.48 -18.73 -5.21
C MET A 419 8.43 -20.26 -5.11
N ARG A 420 9.56 -20.88 -4.73
CA ARG A 420 9.62 -22.33 -4.51
C ARG A 420 8.83 -22.74 -3.28
N ALA A 421 8.82 -21.95 -2.21
CA ALA A 421 8.00 -22.17 -1.02
C ALA A 421 6.51 -22.25 -1.39
N LEU A 422 6.04 -21.34 -2.24
CA LEU A 422 4.69 -21.33 -2.79
C LEU A 422 4.46 -22.41 -3.86
N GLY A 423 5.52 -23.06 -4.36
CA GLY A 423 5.44 -24.03 -5.45
C GLY A 423 4.93 -23.41 -6.74
N ILE A 424 5.30 -22.15 -7.00
CA ILE A 424 4.93 -21.39 -8.20
C ILE A 424 6.16 -21.28 -9.09
N HIS A 425 5.97 -21.58 -10.37
CA HIS A 425 7.01 -21.50 -11.38
C HIS A 425 6.51 -20.62 -12.51
N ILE A 426 7.29 -19.59 -12.84
CA ILE A 426 7.05 -18.75 -14.01
C ILE A 426 8.27 -18.77 -14.94
N PRO A 427 8.06 -18.67 -16.26
CA PRO A 427 9.17 -18.61 -17.21
C PRO A 427 9.90 -17.27 -17.11
N ALA A 428 11.23 -17.31 -17.12
CA ALA A 428 12.04 -16.10 -17.28
C ALA A 428 11.75 -15.45 -18.64
N PRO A 429 11.77 -14.10 -18.76
CA PRO A 429 12.16 -13.10 -17.76
C PRO A 429 10.99 -12.51 -16.96
N GLN A 430 9.86 -13.21 -16.85
CA GLN A 430 8.67 -12.66 -16.21
C GLN A 430 8.91 -12.42 -14.71
N THR A 431 8.21 -11.43 -14.15
CA THR A 431 8.25 -11.11 -12.72
C THR A 431 6.87 -11.30 -12.11
N LEU A 432 6.82 -11.94 -10.95
CA LEU A 432 5.58 -12.04 -10.17
C LEU A 432 5.30 -10.73 -9.44
N GLU A 433 4.04 -10.30 -9.48
CA GLU A 433 3.51 -9.23 -8.65
C GLU A 433 2.41 -9.78 -7.74
N PHE A 434 2.46 -9.39 -6.46
CA PHE A 434 1.36 -9.61 -5.52
C PHE A 434 0.46 -8.39 -5.50
N ILE A 435 -0.82 -8.61 -5.74
CA ILE A 435 -1.86 -7.57 -5.69
C ILE A 435 -2.77 -7.92 -4.51
N PRO A 436 -2.93 -7.04 -3.52
CA PRO A 436 -3.73 -7.31 -2.33
C PRO A 436 -5.21 -7.14 -2.59
N GLY A 437 -6.04 -7.83 -1.80
CA GLY A 437 -7.48 -7.91 -2.00
C GLY A 437 -8.19 -6.57 -2.11
N HIS A 438 -7.84 -5.60 -1.27
CA HIS A 438 -8.45 -4.27 -1.28
C HIS A 438 -8.32 -3.51 -2.62
N MET A 439 -7.36 -3.90 -3.47
CA MET A 439 -7.15 -3.36 -4.81
C MET A 439 -7.99 -4.03 -5.89
N ILE A 440 -8.46 -5.24 -5.64
CA ILE A 440 -8.98 -6.14 -6.66
C ILE A 440 -10.49 -6.06 -6.64
N ARG A 441 -11.08 -5.42 -7.66
CA ARG A 441 -12.53 -5.28 -7.77
C ARG A 441 -13.05 -5.88 -9.06
N ASP A 442 -14.26 -6.41 -9.00
CA ASP A 442 -15.02 -6.75 -10.20
C ASP A 442 -15.58 -5.50 -10.88
N ALA A 443 -16.25 -5.69 -12.03
CA ALA A 443 -16.92 -4.61 -12.76
C ALA A 443 -18.02 -3.89 -11.94
N SER A 444 -18.51 -4.48 -10.85
CA SER A 444 -19.48 -3.88 -9.93
C SER A 444 -18.84 -3.11 -8.76
N GLY A 445 -17.50 -3.08 -8.70
CA GLY A 445 -16.72 -2.46 -7.63
C GLY A 445 -16.62 -3.31 -6.36
N ARG A 446 -17.03 -4.58 -6.39
CA ARG A 446 -16.94 -5.50 -5.26
C ARG A 446 -15.56 -6.14 -5.21
N GLN A 447 -15.01 -6.28 -4.01
CA GLN A 447 -13.76 -7.03 -3.78
C GLN A 447 -13.93 -8.49 -4.19
N LEU A 448 -13.02 -9.00 -5.03
CA LEU A 448 -13.10 -10.36 -5.57
C LEU A 448 -12.46 -11.41 -4.66
N THR A 449 -11.28 -11.13 -4.13
CA THR A 449 -10.44 -12.05 -3.36
C THR A 449 -9.57 -11.25 -2.39
N ASP A 450 -8.86 -11.93 -1.48
CA ASP A 450 -7.99 -11.32 -0.47
C ASP A 450 -6.56 -11.08 -0.99
N GLY A 451 -6.20 -11.70 -2.10
CA GLY A 451 -5.00 -11.35 -2.86
C GLY A 451 -4.80 -12.24 -4.08
N ILE A 452 -4.05 -11.74 -5.06
CA ILE A 452 -3.61 -12.52 -6.21
C ILE A 452 -2.10 -12.41 -6.39
N LEU A 453 -1.51 -13.50 -6.85
CA LEU A 453 -0.18 -13.49 -7.44
C LEU A 453 -0.31 -13.67 -8.94
N ALA A 454 0.30 -12.77 -9.70
CA ALA A 454 0.19 -12.77 -11.15
C ALA A 454 1.48 -12.32 -11.83
N HIS A 455 1.58 -12.52 -13.13
CA HIS A 455 2.58 -11.86 -13.97
C HIS A 455 1.90 -11.28 -15.21
N ARG A 456 2.53 -10.29 -15.83
CA ARG A 456 2.01 -9.67 -17.05
C ARG A 456 2.52 -10.40 -18.29
N GLN A 457 1.63 -10.63 -19.25
CA GLN A 457 1.97 -11.20 -20.56
C GLN A 457 1.01 -10.67 -21.62
N ASN A 458 1.53 -10.04 -22.67
CA ASN A 458 0.74 -9.51 -23.80
C ASN A 458 -0.39 -8.55 -23.38
N GLY A 459 -0.18 -7.73 -22.35
CA GLY A 459 -1.20 -6.80 -21.82
C GLY A 459 -2.24 -7.46 -20.91
N GLU A 460 -2.18 -8.78 -20.70
CA GLU A 460 -3.04 -9.52 -19.77
C GLU A 460 -2.31 -9.78 -18.46
N LEU A 461 -3.10 -9.87 -17.38
CA LEU A 461 -2.65 -10.31 -16.07
C LEU A 461 -2.91 -11.82 -15.92
N ILE A 462 -1.84 -12.61 -15.91
CA ILE A 462 -1.91 -14.07 -15.79
C ILE A 462 -1.87 -14.46 -14.32
N ILE A 463 -3.01 -14.92 -13.78
CA ILE A 463 -3.15 -15.23 -12.37
C ILE A 463 -2.61 -16.63 -12.09
N VAL A 464 -1.50 -16.69 -11.34
CA VAL A 464 -0.84 -17.96 -10.97
C VAL A 464 -1.25 -18.44 -9.58
N ALA A 465 -1.65 -17.52 -8.69
CA ALA A 465 -2.24 -17.89 -7.42
C ALA A 465 -3.31 -16.92 -6.94
N ILE A 466 -4.26 -17.44 -6.17
CA ILE A 466 -5.33 -16.72 -5.48
C ILE A 466 -5.20 -17.01 -3.98
N PHE A 467 -5.40 -16.01 -3.13
CA PHE A 467 -5.34 -16.16 -1.68
C PHE A 467 -6.68 -15.79 -1.07
N GLU A 468 -7.21 -16.68 -0.23
CA GLU A 468 -8.46 -16.50 0.51
C GLU A 468 -8.17 -16.60 2.02
N ALA A 469 -8.24 -15.48 2.71
CA ALA A 469 -7.90 -15.33 4.12
C ALA A 469 -9.13 -15.49 5.02
N LYS A 470 -9.07 -16.44 5.96
CA LYS A 470 -10.15 -16.70 6.91
C LYS A 470 -9.64 -16.65 8.35
N ALA A 471 -10.05 -15.60 9.06
CA ALA A 471 -9.56 -15.28 10.41
C ALA A 471 -10.09 -16.17 11.55
N GLY A 472 -10.90 -17.18 11.28
CA GLY A 472 -11.47 -18.04 12.32
C GLY A 472 -12.01 -19.36 11.82
N LYS A 473 -12.31 -20.28 12.74
CA LYS A 473 -12.80 -21.64 12.41
C LYS A 473 -14.07 -21.63 11.55
N HIS A 474 -14.97 -20.68 11.79
CA HIS A 474 -16.23 -20.56 11.07
C HIS A 474 -16.00 -20.08 9.63
N ALA A 475 -15.30 -18.96 9.46
CA ALA A 475 -14.91 -18.44 8.15
C ALA A 475 -14.11 -19.47 7.33
N ALA A 476 -13.26 -20.27 7.98
CA ALA A 476 -12.52 -21.35 7.30
C ALA A 476 -13.43 -22.43 6.72
N ARG A 477 -14.67 -22.59 7.19
CA ARG A 477 -15.63 -23.54 6.59
C ARG A 477 -16.11 -23.11 5.22
N GLU A 478 -16.12 -21.82 4.91
CA GLU A 478 -16.48 -21.29 3.58
C GLU A 478 -15.52 -21.76 2.47
N LEU A 479 -14.33 -22.23 2.87
CA LEU A 479 -13.36 -22.86 1.96
C LEU A 479 -13.71 -24.33 1.67
N LYS A 480 -14.54 -24.98 2.50
CA LYS A 480 -14.94 -26.40 2.30
C LYS A 480 -16.12 -26.50 1.33
N ILE A 481 -16.18 -27.62 0.61
CA ILE A 481 -17.23 -27.93 -0.37
C ILE A 481 -18.56 -28.35 0.31
N ALA A 482 -18.51 -28.74 1.58
CA ALA A 482 -19.63 -29.41 2.23
C ALA A 482 -20.77 -28.42 2.55
N SER A 483 -21.72 -28.39 1.63
CA SER A 483 -23.10 -27.94 1.75
C SER A 483 -23.77 -28.58 2.98
N SER A 484 -23.52 -28.00 4.14
CA SER A 484 -24.43 -28.13 5.26
C SER A 484 -25.62 -27.22 4.92
N SER A 485 -26.76 -27.81 4.52
CA SER A 485 -28.02 -27.06 4.38
C SER A 485 -28.22 -26.17 5.62
N ILE A 486 -28.90 -25.02 5.51
CA ILE A 486 -29.10 -24.08 6.65
C ILE A 486 -29.52 -24.81 7.94
N SER A 487 -30.27 -25.91 7.83
CA SER A 487 -30.71 -26.75 8.94
C SER A 487 -29.61 -27.52 9.69
N SER A 488 -28.42 -27.63 9.12
CA SER A 488 -27.26 -28.31 9.72
C SER A 488 -26.24 -27.35 10.33
N LEU A 489 -26.47 -26.04 10.22
CA LEU A 489 -25.72 -25.04 10.97
C LEU A 489 -26.13 -25.09 12.45
N SER A 490 -25.15 -25.00 13.35
CA SER A 490 -25.43 -24.80 14.78
C SER A 490 -26.12 -23.44 15.02
N GLN A 491 -26.76 -23.25 16.17
CA GLN A 491 -27.41 -21.98 16.49
C GLN A 491 -26.42 -20.79 16.47
N ALA A 492 -25.19 -21.01 16.92
CA ALA A 492 -24.13 -20.01 16.86
C ALA A 492 -23.75 -19.69 15.40
N GLU A 493 -23.62 -20.70 14.55
CA GLU A 493 -23.31 -20.53 13.12
C GLU A 493 -24.41 -19.79 12.37
N ARG A 494 -25.69 -20.12 12.65
CA ARG A 494 -26.81 -19.40 12.07
C ARG A 494 -26.87 -17.95 12.55
N ALA A 495 -26.53 -17.68 13.81
CA ALA A 495 -26.48 -16.31 14.34
C ALA A 495 -25.38 -15.48 13.66
N GLU A 496 -24.21 -16.07 13.39
CA GLU A 496 -23.13 -15.42 12.64
C GLU A 496 -23.52 -15.18 11.17
N LEU A 497 -24.08 -16.20 10.51
CA LEU A 497 -24.58 -16.06 9.14
C LEU A 497 -25.63 -14.95 9.04
N ARG A 498 -26.54 -14.85 10.02
CA ARG A 498 -27.55 -13.78 10.09
C ARG A 498 -26.95 -12.41 10.40
N ALA A 499 -25.83 -12.35 11.12
CA ALA A 499 -25.09 -11.11 11.33
C ALA A 499 -24.41 -10.64 10.02
N TYR A 500 -23.79 -11.55 9.28
CA TYR A 500 -23.25 -11.27 7.95
C TYR A 500 -24.34 -10.83 6.97
N ALA A 501 -25.47 -11.53 6.94
CA ALA A 501 -26.62 -11.17 6.10
C ALA A 501 -27.13 -9.75 6.42
N ARG A 502 -27.09 -9.32 7.69
CA ARG A 502 -27.43 -7.95 8.10
C ARG A 502 -26.45 -6.91 7.53
N ASP A 503 -25.16 -7.20 7.53
CA ASP A 503 -24.16 -6.31 6.95
C ASP A 503 -24.31 -6.21 5.42
N VAL A 504 -24.56 -7.33 4.75
CA VAL A 504 -24.85 -7.36 3.30
C VAL A 504 -26.13 -6.57 2.99
N LEU A 505 -27.19 -6.77 3.76
CA LEU A 505 -28.45 -6.04 3.60
C LEU A 505 -28.24 -4.54 3.81
N ARG A 506 -27.48 -4.14 4.84
CA ARG A 506 -27.14 -2.73 5.09
C ARG A 506 -26.40 -2.11 3.89
N ALA A 507 -25.43 -2.83 3.32
CA ALA A 507 -24.72 -2.38 2.13
C ALA A 507 -25.64 -2.26 0.89
N ARG A 508 -26.51 -3.25 0.66
CA ARG A 508 -27.52 -3.21 -0.41
C ARG A 508 -28.47 -2.02 -0.24
N ASN A 509 -28.98 -1.80 0.97
CA ASN A 509 -29.89 -0.68 1.28
C ASN A 509 -29.22 0.68 1.10
N ASN A 510 -27.95 0.83 1.50
CA ASN A 510 -27.20 2.06 1.26
C ASN A 510 -27.04 2.36 -0.23
N ARG A 511 -26.76 1.35 -1.07
CA ARG A 511 -26.69 1.50 -2.53
C ARG A 511 -28.05 1.84 -3.14
N ALA A 512 -29.10 1.13 -2.73
CA ALA A 512 -30.46 1.39 -3.18
C ALA A 512 -30.87 2.83 -2.86
N ARG A 513 -30.59 3.28 -1.62
CA ARG A 513 -30.83 4.66 -1.19
C ARG A 513 -30.09 5.69 -2.04
N LEU A 514 -28.82 5.45 -2.39
CA LEU A 514 -28.06 6.35 -3.27
C LEU A 514 -28.60 6.39 -4.70
N ARG A 515 -29.24 5.32 -5.17
CA ARG A 515 -29.84 5.21 -6.51
C ARG A 515 -31.32 5.60 -6.55
N GLY A 516 -31.93 5.93 -5.41
CA GLY A 516 -33.37 6.15 -5.31
C GLY A 516 -34.21 4.88 -5.53
N GLU A 517 -33.60 3.70 -5.41
CA GLU A 517 -34.29 2.40 -5.49
C GLU A 517 -34.98 2.09 -4.16
N LYS A 518 -36.08 1.32 -4.22
CA LYS A 518 -36.78 0.84 -3.02
C LYS A 518 -35.91 -0.18 -2.27
N PHE A 519 -35.98 -0.15 -0.95
CA PHE A 519 -35.31 -1.12 -0.07
C PHE A 519 -36.25 -1.56 1.07
N PRO A 520 -36.02 -2.74 1.69
CA PRO A 520 -36.83 -3.23 2.81
C PRO A 520 -36.90 -2.21 3.95
N THR A 521 -38.11 -1.87 4.40
CA THR A 521 -38.35 -0.90 5.47
C THR A 521 -39.14 -1.47 6.63
N SER A 522 -40.03 -2.45 6.40
CA SER A 522 -40.74 -3.12 7.47
C SER A 522 -39.90 -4.23 8.10
N ALA A 523 -40.20 -4.58 9.36
CA ALA A 523 -39.49 -5.67 10.05
C ALA A 523 -39.61 -7.01 9.30
N GLU A 524 -40.80 -7.30 8.75
CA GLU A 524 -41.08 -8.50 7.96
C GLU A 524 -40.31 -8.53 6.64
N GLU A 525 -40.23 -7.40 5.94
CA GLU A 525 -39.45 -7.27 4.71
C GLU A 525 -37.95 -7.45 4.96
N VAL A 526 -37.44 -6.89 6.07
CA VAL A 526 -36.05 -7.05 6.50
C VAL A 526 -35.76 -8.51 6.81
N ASP A 527 -36.62 -9.18 7.57
CA ASP A 527 -36.43 -10.58 7.94
C ASP A 527 -36.46 -11.51 6.71
N ALA A 528 -37.42 -11.30 5.81
CA ALA A 528 -37.49 -12.03 4.54
C ALA A 528 -36.29 -11.74 3.62
N ALA A 529 -35.74 -10.53 3.64
CA ALA A 529 -34.52 -10.18 2.91
C ALA A 529 -33.29 -10.86 3.52
N LEU A 530 -33.19 -10.94 4.85
CA LEU A 530 -32.14 -11.69 5.52
C LEU A 530 -32.21 -13.17 5.17
N ASP A 531 -33.38 -13.80 5.24
CA ASP A 531 -33.56 -15.22 4.89
C ASP A 531 -33.23 -15.52 3.41
N ARG A 532 -33.51 -14.56 2.50
CA ARG A 532 -33.07 -14.67 1.10
C ARG A 532 -31.55 -14.56 0.99
N ILE A 533 -30.93 -13.60 1.66
CA ILE A 533 -29.47 -13.44 1.65
C ILE A 533 -28.79 -14.66 2.26
N GLU A 534 -29.28 -15.19 3.38
CA GLU A 534 -28.77 -16.42 3.99
C GLU A 534 -28.82 -17.60 3.01
N ARG A 535 -29.96 -17.78 2.31
CA ARG A 535 -30.10 -18.81 1.27
C ARG A 535 -29.21 -18.55 0.07
N GLU A 536 -29.10 -17.31 -0.41
CA GLU A 536 -28.19 -16.94 -1.50
C GLU A 536 -26.74 -17.25 -1.12
N VAL A 537 -26.32 -16.93 0.10
CA VAL A 537 -24.98 -17.21 0.60
C VAL A 537 -24.73 -18.73 0.62
N VAL A 538 -25.65 -19.50 1.20
CA VAL A 538 -25.53 -20.97 1.30
C VAL A 538 -25.60 -21.67 -0.06
N LEU A 539 -26.49 -21.24 -0.96
CA LEU A 539 -26.61 -21.82 -2.31
C LEU A 539 -25.43 -21.44 -3.19
N SER A 540 -24.93 -20.20 -3.08
CA SER A 540 -23.74 -19.79 -3.81
C SER A 540 -22.48 -20.49 -3.31
N GLU A 541 -22.51 -21.13 -2.13
CA GLU A 541 -21.42 -21.94 -1.56
C GLU A 541 -21.37 -23.38 -2.12
N GLU A 542 -22.27 -23.78 -3.04
CA GLU A 542 -22.18 -25.08 -3.73
C GLU A 542 -20.91 -25.17 -4.61
N GLY A 543 -19.81 -25.62 -4.00
CA GLY A 543 -18.47 -25.70 -4.57
C GLY A 543 -17.41 -24.85 -3.85
N GLY A 544 -17.81 -24.15 -2.77
CA GLY A 544 -16.93 -23.32 -1.94
C GLY A 544 -16.57 -21.98 -2.57
N GLN A 545 -16.09 -21.06 -1.74
CA GLN A 545 -15.61 -19.74 -2.17
C GLN A 545 -14.53 -19.86 -3.27
N VAL A 546 -13.67 -20.87 -3.18
CA VAL A 546 -12.60 -21.17 -4.16
C VAL A 546 -13.12 -21.34 -5.59
N ARG A 547 -14.15 -22.17 -5.78
CA ARG A 547 -14.76 -22.38 -7.10
C ARG A 547 -15.31 -21.07 -7.64
N ARG A 548 -16.02 -20.33 -6.79
CA ARG A 548 -16.68 -19.07 -7.16
C ARG A 548 -15.66 -18.04 -7.65
N ASP A 549 -14.53 -17.92 -6.97
CA ASP A 549 -13.51 -16.93 -7.34
C ASP A 549 -12.80 -17.32 -8.64
N ILE A 550 -12.55 -18.63 -8.85
CA ILE A 550 -12.05 -19.13 -10.14
C ILE A 550 -13.07 -18.87 -11.25
N GLU A 551 -14.35 -19.18 -11.05
CA GLU A 551 -15.42 -18.97 -12.05
C GLU A 551 -15.61 -17.47 -12.37
N ARG A 552 -15.50 -16.59 -11.36
CA ARG A 552 -15.56 -15.14 -11.57
C ARG A 552 -14.38 -14.57 -12.34
N LEU A 553 -13.21 -15.22 -12.25
CA LEU A 553 -11.99 -14.83 -12.95
C LEU A 553 -11.81 -15.57 -14.28
N ALA A 554 -12.60 -16.63 -14.53
CA ALA A 554 -12.58 -17.40 -15.76
C ALA A 554 -13.00 -16.53 -16.96
N ALA A 555 -12.61 -16.96 -18.16
CA ALA A 555 -13.08 -16.30 -19.38
C ALA A 555 -14.61 -16.31 -19.43
N ASN A 556 -15.18 -15.25 -19.98
CA ASN A 556 -16.61 -15.15 -20.23
C ASN A 556 -17.06 -16.26 -21.20
N GLN A 557 -18.37 -16.49 -21.29
CA GLN A 557 -18.94 -17.54 -22.16
C GLN A 557 -18.59 -17.34 -23.65
N ASP A 558 -18.31 -16.10 -24.05
CA ASP A 558 -17.87 -15.72 -25.41
C ASP A 558 -16.36 -15.91 -25.64
N GLY A 559 -15.63 -16.40 -24.65
CA GLY A 559 -14.18 -16.62 -24.69
C GLY A 559 -13.36 -15.35 -24.42
N THR A 560 -14.00 -14.21 -24.14
CA THR A 560 -13.28 -12.98 -23.78
C THR A 560 -12.67 -13.08 -22.38
N ALA A 561 -11.49 -12.49 -22.20
CA ALA A 561 -10.85 -12.39 -20.89
C ALA A 561 -11.74 -11.57 -19.94
N THR A 562 -11.90 -12.04 -18.71
CA THR A 562 -12.57 -11.24 -17.67
C THR A 562 -11.73 -10.00 -17.39
N VAL A 563 -12.39 -8.87 -17.18
CA VAL A 563 -11.71 -7.62 -16.80
C VAL A 563 -11.93 -7.38 -15.32
N ILE A 564 -10.83 -7.23 -14.57
CA ILE A 564 -10.87 -6.80 -13.17
C ILE A 564 -10.31 -5.39 -13.06
N GLN A 565 -10.76 -4.67 -12.05
CA GLN A 565 -10.17 -3.40 -11.67
C GLN A 565 -9.07 -3.65 -10.64
N VAL A 566 -7.84 -3.21 -10.94
CA VAL A 566 -6.69 -3.20 -10.03
C VAL A 566 -6.34 -1.75 -9.72
N GLY A 567 -6.75 -1.28 -8.54
CA GLY A 567 -6.65 0.14 -8.22
C GLY A 567 -7.50 0.99 -9.17
N GLU A 568 -6.86 1.72 -10.08
CA GLU A 568 -7.54 2.55 -11.09
C GLU A 568 -7.52 1.95 -12.51
N GLU A 569 -6.78 0.87 -12.71
CA GLU A 569 -6.63 0.24 -14.02
C GLU A 569 -7.65 -0.89 -14.20
N PHE A 570 -8.22 -0.98 -15.39
CA PHE A 570 -9.02 -2.12 -15.81
C PHE A 570 -8.13 -3.05 -16.63
N LEU A 571 -7.87 -4.24 -16.12
CA LEU A 571 -6.93 -5.19 -16.69
C LEU A 571 -7.66 -6.48 -17.11
N PRO A 572 -7.47 -6.95 -18.36
CA PRO A 572 -7.92 -8.28 -18.74
C PRO A 572 -7.09 -9.32 -18.00
N VAL A 573 -7.76 -10.34 -17.47
CA VAL A 573 -7.12 -11.40 -16.68
C VAL A 573 -7.36 -12.77 -17.27
N ARG A 574 -6.38 -13.64 -17.06
CA ARG A 574 -6.46 -15.04 -17.43
C ARG A 574 -6.16 -15.90 -16.22
N VAL A 575 -7.12 -16.75 -15.86
CA VAL A 575 -7.00 -17.76 -14.82
C VAL A 575 -7.10 -19.15 -15.45
N SER A 576 -6.43 -20.14 -14.88
CA SER A 576 -6.57 -21.53 -15.28
C SER A 576 -7.03 -22.36 -14.08
N PRO A 577 -8.25 -22.94 -14.10
CA PRO A 577 -8.74 -23.73 -12.96
C PRO A 577 -7.82 -24.86 -12.50
N LYS A 578 -7.01 -25.41 -13.41
CA LYS A 578 -6.07 -26.51 -13.14
C LYS A 578 -4.66 -26.06 -12.78
N HIS A 579 -4.24 -24.87 -13.23
CA HIS A 579 -2.87 -24.39 -13.03
C HIS A 579 -2.76 -23.28 -11.99
N THR A 580 -3.81 -22.46 -11.83
CA THR A 580 -3.88 -21.44 -10.79
C THR A 580 -3.97 -22.14 -9.44
N LYS A 581 -3.02 -21.82 -8.57
CA LYS A 581 -2.99 -22.32 -7.20
C LYS A 581 -3.90 -21.49 -6.32
N VAL A 582 -4.61 -22.12 -5.40
CA VAL A 582 -5.45 -21.42 -4.42
C VAL A 582 -4.91 -21.69 -3.03
N PHE A 583 -4.65 -20.63 -2.29
CA PHE A 583 -4.18 -20.68 -0.92
C PHE A 583 -5.30 -20.32 0.05
N GLY A 584 -5.72 -21.27 0.88
CA GLY A 584 -6.49 -20.97 2.07
C GLY A 584 -5.58 -20.41 3.15
N VAL A 585 -5.71 -19.13 3.48
CA VAL A 585 -4.84 -18.46 4.45
C VAL A 585 -5.52 -18.43 5.82
N LEU A 586 -4.90 -19.07 6.82
CA LEU A 586 -5.53 -19.31 8.12
C LEU A 586 -4.58 -18.93 9.28
N PRO A 587 -5.10 -18.48 10.43
CA PRO A 587 -4.34 -18.49 11.69
C PRO A 587 -3.78 -19.90 12.02
N ARG A 588 -2.59 -19.97 12.62
CA ARG A 588 -1.88 -21.24 12.90
C ARG A 588 -2.61 -22.23 13.81
N ASP A 589 -3.60 -21.76 14.59
CA ASP A 589 -4.42 -22.56 15.50
C ASP A 589 -5.77 -22.99 14.89
N VAL A 590 -6.02 -22.65 13.62
CA VAL A 590 -7.25 -23.08 12.92
C VAL A 590 -7.01 -24.48 12.34
N PRO A 591 -7.83 -25.48 12.70
CA PRO A 591 -7.70 -26.80 12.14
C PRO A 591 -8.09 -26.81 10.66
N VAL A 592 -7.20 -27.32 9.81
CA VAL A 592 -7.43 -27.46 8.36
C VAL A 592 -8.46 -28.56 8.05
N GLY A 593 -8.46 -29.63 8.84
CA GLY A 593 -9.28 -30.83 8.59
C GLY A 593 -9.04 -31.38 7.18
N ASN A 594 -10.06 -31.98 6.57
CA ASN A 594 -9.94 -32.61 5.24
C ASN A 594 -10.14 -31.61 4.07
N MET A 595 -10.04 -30.29 4.32
CA MET A 595 -10.33 -29.27 3.31
C MET A 595 -9.44 -29.41 2.07
N GLN A 596 -8.14 -29.60 2.29
CA GLN A 596 -7.17 -29.73 1.21
C GLN A 596 -7.43 -30.99 0.37
N GLU A 597 -7.73 -32.12 1.01
CA GLU A 597 -8.11 -33.36 0.31
C GLU A 597 -9.39 -33.20 -0.50
N GLN A 598 -10.42 -32.54 0.06
CA GLN A 598 -11.70 -32.33 -0.62
C GLN A 598 -11.53 -31.46 -1.88
N LEU A 599 -10.85 -30.32 -1.77
CA LEU A 599 -10.64 -29.41 -2.91
C LEU A 599 -9.68 -30.00 -3.96
N THR A 600 -8.63 -30.70 -3.52
CA THR A 600 -7.73 -31.41 -4.44
C THR A 600 -8.46 -32.55 -5.16
N GLY A 601 -9.37 -33.24 -4.48
CA GLY A 601 -10.23 -34.27 -5.06
C GLY A 601 -11.16 -33.76 -6.16
N LEU A 602 -11.51 -32.46 -6.15
CA LEU A 602 -12.24 -31.80 -7.24
C LEU A 602 -11.34 -31.29 -8.38
N GLY A 603 -10.03 -31.52 -8.29
CA GLY A 603 -9.06 -31.10 -9.30
C GLY A 603 -8.57 -29.66 -9.15
N TYR A 604 -8.86 -28.98 -8.03
CA TYR A 604 -8.26 -27.68 -7.73
C TYR A 604 -6.85 -27.86 -7.15
N ASN A 605 -5.93 -26.99 -7.56
CA ASN A 605 -4.59 -26.91 -6.97
C ASN A 605 -4.65 -26.10 -5.67
N PHE A 606 -5.08 -26.72 -4.57
CA PHE A 606 -5.33 -26.04 -3.30
C PHE A 606 -4.30 -26.41 -2.22
N GLU A 607 -3.84 -25.40 -1.47
CA GLU A 607 -2.97 -25.58 -0.31
C GLU A 607 -3.40 -24.65 0.83
N VAL A 608 -3.16 -25.04 2.08
CA VAL A 608 -3.32 -24.12 3.21
C VAL A 608 -2.01 -23.45 3.55
N LEU A 609 -2.06 -22.13 3.74
CA LEU A 609 -0.95 -21.32 4.22
C LEU A 609 -1.30 -20.74 5.61
N GLY A 610 -0.74 -21.32 6.66
CA GLY A 610 -0.89 -20.83 8.01
C GLY A 610 -0.13 -19.53 8.23
N MET A 611 -0.69 -18.58 8.97
CA MET A 611 -0.04 -17.32 9.38
C MET A 611 0.49 -17.45 10.81
N ASN A 612 1.58 -16.73 11.13
CA ASN A 612 2.20 -16.76 12.46
C ASN A 612 1.39 -16.01 13.55
N VAL A 613 0.07 -16.14 13.51
CA VAL A 613 -0.88 -15.51 14.42
C VAL A 613 -1.98 -16.52 14.75
N THR A 614 -2.45 -16.52 15.99
CA THR A 614 -3.59 -17.31 16.45
C THR A 614 -4.89 -16.51 16.34
N GLN A 615 -6.04 -17.19 16.40
CA GLN A 615 -7.34 -16.52 16.46
C GLN A 615 -7.44 -15.60 17.67
N LYS A 616 -6.92 -16.04 18.82
CA LYS A 616 -6.90 -15.22 20.05
C LYS A 616 -6.05 -13.96 19.85
N GLU A 617 -4.84 -14.10 19.31
CA GLU A 617 -3.97 -12.95 19.02
C GLU A 617 -4.66 -11.98 18.05
N LEU A 618 -5.36 -12.46 17.00
CA LEU A 618 -6.13 -11.58 16.11
C LEU A 618 -7.24 -10.81 16.84
N VAL A 619 -7.98 -11.46 17.74
CA VAL A 619 -9.02 -10.82 18.56
C VAL A 619 -8.41 -9.76 19.47
N ASP A 620 -7.31 -10.10 20.15
CA ASP A 620 -6.63 -9.20 21.09
C ASP A 620 -6.09 -7.98 20.35
N LEU A 621 -5.38 -8.17 19.24
CA LEU A 621 -4.85 -7.10 18.39
C LEU A 621 -5.95 -6.19 17.84
N SER A 622 -7.05 -6.78 17.34
CA SER A 622 -8.19 -6.01 16.82
C SER A 622 -8.86 -5.19 17.93
N SER A 623 -8.98 -5.76 19.14
CA SER A 623 -9.55 -5.07 20.30
C SER A 623 -8.66 -3.92 20.77
N SER A 624 -7.34 -4.10 20.77
CA SER A 624 -6.39 -3.03 21.10
C SER A 624 -6.47 -1.90 20.07
N LEU A 625 -6.54 -2.21 18.77
CA LEU A 625 -6.70 -1.22 17.71
C LEU A 625 -8.01 -0.44 17.83
N ARG A 626 -9.11 -1.10 18.22
CA ARG A 626 -10.42 -0.47 18.39
C ARG A 626 -10.41 0.64 19.45
N ILE A 627 -9.70 0.44 20.56
CA ILE A 627 -9.66 1.39 21.69
C ILE A 627 -9.02 2.73 21.29
N HIS A 628 -8.23 2.74 20.22
CA HIS A 628 -7.42 3.89 19.83
C HIS A 628 -8.10 4.77 18.77
N VAL A 629 -9.35 4.46 18.40
CA VAL A 629 -10.20 5.30 17.54
C VAL A 629 -11.12 6.15 18.42
N PRO A 630 -10.97 7.48 18.46
CA PRO A 630 -11.85 8.33 19.25
C PRO A 630 -13.32 8.15 18.80
N PRO A 631 -14.30 8.07 19.72
CA PRO A 631 -15.71 7.85 19.39
C PRO A 631 -16.29 8.85 18.39
N GLU A 632 -15.77 10.09 18.41
CA GLU A 632 -16.17 11.18 17.52
C GLU A 632 -15.79 10.97 16.03
N HIS A 633 -14.88 10.03 15.72
CA HIS A 633 -14.55 9.64 14.35
C HIS A 633 -15.26 8.36 13.88
N LEU A 634 -15.97 7.66 14.78
CA LEU A 634 -16.75 6.45 14.46
C LEU A 634 -18.15 6.76 13.94
N LEU A 635 -18.60 8.00 14.12
CA LEU A 635 -19.82 8.52 13.52
C LEU A 635 -19.40 9.23 12.23
N GLY A 636 -19.67 8.63 11.07
CA GLY A 636 -19.62 9.36 9.80
C GLY A 636 -20.44 10.66 9.91
N PRO A 637 -20.20 11.67 9.04
CA PRO A 637 -20.82 12.99 9.18
C PRO A 637 -22.31 12.82 9.46
N ALA A 638 -22.76 13.36 10.60
CA ALA A 638 -24.14 13.26 11.01
C ALA A 638 -25.01 13.62 9.79
N PRO A 639 -25.98 12.78 9.41
CA PRO A 639 -26.80 13.05 8.24
C PRO A 639 -27.32 14.48 8.38
N LEU A 640 -27.05 15.32 7.40
CA LEU A 640 -27.64 16.64 7.30
C LEU A 640 -29.15 16.40 7.30
N LEU A 641 -29.77 16.55 8.47
CA LEU A 641 -31.22 16.62 8.56
C LEU A 641 -31.61 17.76 7.61
N PRO A 642 -32.55 17.54 6.68
CA PRO A 642 -33.00 18.60 5.80
C PRO A 642 -33.41 19.76 6.71
N ARG A 643 -32.72 20.89 6.58
CA ARG A 643 -33.13 22.12 7.26
C ARG A 643 -34.56 22.36 6.84
N GLY A 644 -35.49 22.22 7.78
CA GLY A 644 -36.89 22.54 7.56
C GLY A 644 -36.95 23.94 6.95
N VAL A 645 -37.62 24.06 5.81
CA VAL A 645 -37.89 25.35 5.19
C VAL A 645 -38.62 26.19 6.23
N PRO A 646 -38.05 27.31 6.72
CA PRO A 646 -38.79 28.18 7.61
C PRO A 646 -39.84 28.90 6.76
N GLY A 647 -41.12 28.51 6.90
CA GLY A 647 -42.21 29.26 6.25
C GLY A 647 -43.46 28.52 5.81
N GLN A 648 -43.73 27.28 6.23
CA GLN A 648 -45.09 26.73 6.08
C GLN A 648 -45.79 26.65 7.43
N ALA A 649 -46.62 27.66 7.68
CA ALA A 649 -47.60 27.64 8.76
C ALA A 649 -48.55 26.47 8.53
N VAL A 650 -48.54 25.52 9.45
CA VAL A 650 -49.56 24.46 9.55
C VAL A 650 -50.88 25.13 9.95
N PRO A 651 -52.00 24.94 9.23
CA PRO A 651 -53.28 25.45 9.66
C PRO A 651 -53.73 24.73 10.92
N VAL A 652 -54.04 25.49 11.97
CA VAL A 652 -54.67 24.99 13.19
C VAL A 652 -56.07 24.46 12.83
N PRO A 653 -56.41 23.19 13.12
CA PRO A 653 -57.75 22.69 12.88
C PRO A 653 -58.73 23.34 13.86
N ALA A 654 -59.84 23.83 13.32
CA ALA A 654 -60.94 24.43 14.07
C ALA A 654 -61.51 23.42 15.08
N THR A 655 -61.61 23.86 16.33
CA THR A 655 -62.27 23.18 17.43
C THR A 655 -63.76 23.04 17.15
N GLY A 656 -64.21 21.83 16.84
CA GLY A 656 -65.63 21.46 16.82
C GLY A 656 -66.19 21.39 18.23
N GLN A 657 -67.29 22.10 18.46
CA GLN A 657 -68.12 22.00 19.67
C GLN A 657 -68.87 20.65 19.73
N PRO A 658 -69.14 20.12 20.94
CA PRO A 658 -69.82 18.84 21.11
C PRO A 658 -71.35 18.97 20.94
N LYS A 659 -71.96 17.93 20.36
CA LYS A 659 -73.33 17.51 20.63
C LYS A 659 -73.30 16.15 21.29
#